data_AF-A5IYU2-F1
#
_entry.id   AF-A5IYU2-F1
#
_cell.length_a   1.000
_cell.length_b   1.000
_cell.length_c   1.000
_cell.angle_alpha   90.00
_cell.angle_beta   90.00
_cell.angle_gamma   90.00
#
_symmetry.space_group_name_H-M   'P 1'
#
loop_
_entity.id
_entity.type
_entity.pdbx_description
1 polymer ?
#
loop_
_entity_poly.entity_id
_entity_poly.type
_entity_poly.pdbx_seq_one_letter_code
_entity_poly.pdbx_strand_id
1 'polypeptide(L)'
;MNKKNKLMIGLSSATIPIFAAVSAKCVDKDYEELGKDTKKIWVGVTFSSGQPQWNAITSLINYYNEAHKNDKHFLPVDIKHLGSEYAEGENSIIKDLEADKKEIVNLTFNYNSLAAKLASKKITDKYKREKLLNFEDNDKDINVNLDNTSEQFTTANKTTENLPKNGSFIIPIFKSITVMSANAPVLQYIFKTFEEKGAKFDESFKNSDRYKQIMENGKGDESEVKKLWGDFVEDQATTVKGLTIKQSTFENFRELLTFADIAQKSFKNSAAQNSRLHILGVDDVSSVVQTLPYSLINKTSDFFIKTGSKNRKTTVSYASFKNSNNPGVQNLSKVYDKFKSSLQTKSLTLLAGGEYTSAYQTKHEYAFGIGSTAGYRHNFLSDDSKKTIFTVKDTGFKGEKDLEFKNTAKSKDGVDLLVLSGEHTNYIFKSGTDKNKLTGEKQKALKHSYKSVDASTDAKIDVVLKDITSNDSNNAKNQWLLFIKKDNKQDIESVKNKGTEIGTVIETKSKDPAKYKVFFFKDESQLEKKELSSTGTLQENELIAFPVPGKWDETSKRKVVYAQGPSLIGVSWGAKPDRAAKNFVKFLTSLDKIDITFGNYNKDRQLTKEIKKYTGVTPAFFISDAASYVFPVKGFENTDTSKYANKYIVHTYNELKETVKNKDVVIYEEPAGFYSSSFRENLGSAFRSAYQKAKNNEALKDFDTEIKGQVTTLSNSFINN
;
A
#
# COMPACT_ATOMS: atom_id res chain seq x y z
N MET A 1 -41.20 8.05 75.56
CA MET A 1 -42.62 7.66 75.50
C MET A 1 -42.95 7.18 74.08
N ASN A 2 -43.42 5.93 73.97
CA ASN A 2 -44.26 5.29 72.92
C ASN A 2 -43.99 5.63 71.42
N LYS A 3 -43.87 4.68 70.47
CA LYS A 3 -44.29 3.26 70.38
C LYS A 3 -43.55 2.60 69.20
N LYS A 4 -43.43 1.28 69.28
CA LYS A 4 -42.91 0.32 68.29
C LYS A 4 -43.96 -0.07 67.21
N ASN A 5 -43.44 -0.69 66.12
CA ASN A 5 -44.05 -1.63 65.14
C ASN A 5 -44.88 -1.00 63.99
N LYS A 6 -44.83 -1.43 62.72
CA LYS A 6 -44.71 -2.79 62.13
C LYS A 6 -44.06 -2.81 60.72
N LEU A 7 -43.56 -3.99 60.41
CA LEU A 7 -43.07 -4.59 59.17
C LEU A 7 -44.19 -4.81 58.10
N MET A 8 -43.87 -4.74 56.79
CA MET A 8 -44.14 -5.77 55.74
C MET A 8 -44.22 -5.23 54.29
N ILE A 9 -43.24 -5.65 53.47
CA ILE A 9 -43.28 -6.24 52.10
C ILE A 9 -44.37 -5.78 51.10
N GLY A 10 -43.92 -5.34 49.90
CA GLY A 10 -44.75 -5.30 48.69
C GLY A 10 -44.07 -4.75 47.43
N LEU A 11 -43.47 -5.65 46.65
CA LEU A 11 -43.47 -5.73 45.17
C LEU A 11 -43.05 -4.53 44.27
N SER A 12 -41.95 -4.77 43.54
CA SER A 12 -41.73 -4.50 42.11
C SER A 12 -42.20 -3.17 41.50
N SER A 13 -41.24 -2.30 41.18
CA SER A 13 -41.36 -1.39 40.04
C SER A 13 -39.98 -1.08 39.46
N ALA A 14 -39.89 -1.27 38.15
CA ALA A 14 -38.69 -1.19 37.32
C ALA A 14 -37.83 0.05 37.56
N THR A 15 -36.53 -0.16 37.77
CA THR A 15 -35.51 0.88 37.58
C THR A 15 -35.37 1.16 36.09
N ILE A 16 -35.99 2.25 35.65
CA ILE A 16 -35.76 2.87 34.34
C ILE A 16 -34.31 3.38 34.31
N PRO A 17 -33.46 2.98 33.35
CA PRO A 17 -32.19 3.65 33.13
C PRO A 17 -32.46 5.01 32.48
N ILE A 18 -32.38 6.07 33.28
CA ILE A 18 -32.24 7.44 32.78
C ILE A 18 -30.85 7.53 32.16
N PHE A 19 -30.73 7.40 30.83
CA PHE A 19 -29.72 8.07 30.00
C PHE A 19 -30.02 7.82 28.50
N ALA A 20 -31.01 8.55 27.97
CA ALA A 20 -31.18 8.80 26.54
C ALA A 20 -32.01 10.07 26.35
N ALA A 21 -31.43 11.23 26.62
CA ALA A 21 -32.06 12.52 26.35
C ALA A 21 -31.02 13.62 26.13
N VAL A 22 -30.32 13.55 25.00
CA VAL A 22 -29.86 14.75 24.28
C VAL A 22 -30.09 14.50 22.78
N SER A 23 -31.35 14.38 22.38
CA SER A 23 -31.73 14.45 20.96
C SER A 23 -33.19 14.85 20.79
N ALA A 24 -33.58 15.97 21.39
CA ALA A 24 -34.76 16.72 20.94
C ALA A 24 -34.61 18.18 21.35
N LYS A 25 -34.85 19.07 20.38
CA LYS A 25 -34.96 20.55 20.47
C LYS A 25 -33.66 21.35 20.34
N CYS A 26 -33.10 21.31 19.13
CA CYS A 26 -33.11 22.43 18.18
C CYS A 26 -32.67 21.86 16.83
N VAL A 27 -33.61 21.63 15.91
CA VAL A 27 -33.22 21.49 14.50
C VAL A 27 -32.68 22.87 14.13
N ASP A 28 -31.36 22.97 13.99
CA ASP A 28 -30.71 24.19 13.57
C ASP A 28 -31.30 24.55 12.21
N LYS A 29 -32.10 25.63 12.13
CA LYS A 29 -32.79 26.02 10.88
C LYS A 29 -31.79 26.15 9.73
N ASP A 30 -30.55 26.50 10.07
CA ASP A 30 -29.44 26.60 9.13
C ASP A 30 -29.03 25.24 8.52
N TYR A 31 -29.15 24.11 9.24
CA TYR A 31 -28.74 22.78 8.73
C TYR A 31 -29.70 22.21 7.69
N GLU A 32 -31.01 22.40 7.87
CA GLU A 32 -32.02 21.93 6.89
C GLU A 32 -31.99 22.78 5.61
N GLU A 33 -31.66 24.07 5.71
CA GLU A 33 -31.50 24.96 4.56
C GLU A 33 -30.20 24.69 3.78
N LEU A 34 -29.14 24.24 4.47
CA LEU A 34 -27.88 23.88 3.83
C LEU A 34 -28.03 22.71 2.86
N GLY A 35 -27.60 22.91 1.62
CA GLY A 35 -27.66 21.87 0.59
C GLY A 35 -29.07 21.55 0.08
N LYS A 36 -30.08 22.37 0.37
CA LYS A 36 -31.45 22.16 -0.13
C LYS A 36 -31.53 22.08 -1.67
N ASP A 37 -30.69 22.87 -2.34
CA ASP A 37 -30.59 22.94 -3.80
C ASP A 37 -29.68 21.86 -4.39
N THR A 38 -29.12 20.98 -3.56
CA THR A 38 -28.29 19.87 -4.04
C THR A 38 -29.13 18.92 -4.90
N LYS A 39 -28.64 18.65 -6.10
CA LYS A 39 -29.31 17.81 -7.12
C LYS A 39 -28.72 16.40 -7.23
N LYS A 40 -27.52 16.18 -6.69
CA LYS A 40 -26.83 14.88 -6.71
C LYS A 40 -25.81 14.81 -5.57
N ILE A 41 -25.42 13.61 -5.20
CA ILE A 41 -24.29 13.37 -4.29
C ILE A 41 -23.07 12.87 -5.06
N TRP A 42 -21.89 13.23 -4.57
CA TRP A 42 -20.62 12.88 -5.19
C TRP A 42 -19.85 11.86 -4.34
N VAL A 43 -19.47 10.76 -4.96
CA VAL A 43 -18.56 9.72 -4.44
C VAL A 43 -17.14 10.01 -4.97
N GLY A 44 -16.27 10.44 -4.08
CA GLY A 44 -14.86 10.67 -4.34
C GLY A 44 -14.09 9.35 -4.45
N VAL A 45 -13.30 9.19 -5.51
CA VAL A 45 -12.43 8.03 -5.71
C VAL A 45 -11.04 8.44 -6.17
N THR A 46 -10.03 7.66 -5.82
CA THR A 46 -8.64 7.82 -6.31
C THR A 46 -8.22 6.72 -7.28
N PHE A 47 -9.15 5.84 -7.62
CA PHE A 47 -8.92 4.75 -8.56
C PHE A 47 -8.90 5.28 -9.99
N SER A 48 -7.95 4.81 -10.80
CA SER A 48 -7.88 5.18 -12.21
C SER A 48 -9.10 4.66 -12.97
N SER A 49 -9.63 5.50 -13.87
CA SER A 49 -10.74 5.12 -14.75
C SER A 49 -10.43 3.83 -15.51
N GLY A 50 -11.43 2.95 -15.64
CA GLY A 50 -11.30 1.68 -16.35
C GLY A 50 -10.63 0.55 -15.55
N GLN A 51 -10.08 0.84 -14.36
CA GLN A 51 -9.57 -0.19 -13.46
C GLN A 51 -10.70 -0.91 -12.70
N PRO A 52 -10.49 -2.15 -12.20
CA PRO A 52 -11.54 -2.95 -11.58
C PRO A 52 -12.31 -2.24 -10.45
N GLN A 53 -11.62 -1.47 -9.61
CA GLN A 53 -12.24 -0.74 -8.50
C GLN A 53 -13.16 0.39 -8.99
N TRP A 54 -12.71 1.19 -9.96
CA TRP A 54 -13.51 2.23 -10.60
C TRP A 54 -14.76 1.63 -11.24
N ASN A 55 -14.56 0.54 -11.99
CA ASN A 55 -15.63 -0.15 -12.70
C ASN A 55 -16.66 -0.76 -11.74
N ALA A 56 -16.22 -1.38 -10.64
CA ALA A 56 -17.11 -1.95 -9.64
C ALA A 56 -18.00 -0.87 -8.98
N ILE A 57 -17.40 0.25 -8.56
CA ILE A 57 -18.16 1.37 -7.99
C ILE A 57 -19.10 1.98 -9.04
N THR A 58 -18.66 2.12 -10.29
CA THR A 58 -19.50 2.63 -11.38
C THR A 58 -20.71 1.73 -11.64
N SER A 59 -20.53 0.41 -11.67
CA SER A 59 -21.64 -0.55 -11.81
C SER A 59 -22.67 -0.38 -10.70
N LEU A 60 -22.24 -0.28 -9.44
CA LEU A 60 -23.16 -0.12 -8.31
C LEU A 60 -23.89 1.21 -8.30
N ILE A 61 -23.21 2.30 -8.66
CA ILE A 61 -23.84 3.61 -8.77
C ILE A 61 -24.87 3.62 -9.90
N ASN A 62 -24.58 3.00 -11.04
CA ASN A 62 -25.54 2.85 -12.13
C ASN A 62 -26.75 2.04 -11.68
N TYR A 63 -26.53 0.89 -11.00
CA TYR A 63 -27.61 0.08 -10.44
C TYR A 63 -28.47 0.89 -9.46
N TYR A 64 -27.85 1.57 -8.50
CA TYR A 64 -28.56 2.36 -7.48
C TYR A 64 -29.39 3.47 -8.10
N ASN A 65 -28.82 4.24 -9.05
CA ASN A 65 -29.53 5.34 -9.69
C ASN A 65 -30.79 4.89 -10.45
N GLU A 66 -30.82 3.67 -10.95
CA GLU A 66 -32.00 3.12 -11.63
C GLU A 66 -32.98 2.45 -10.66
N ALA A 67 -32.49 1.57 -9.79
CA ALA A 67 -33.31 0.75 -8.91
C ALA A 67 -33.89 1.52 -7.72
N HIS A 68 -33.19 2.54 -7.23
CA HIS A 68 -33.53 3.28 -6.00
C HIS A 68 -34.05 4.71 -6.26
N LYS A 69 -34.37 5.06 -7.51
CA LYS A 69 -34.81 6.43 -7.89
C LYS A 69 -36.07 6.92 -7.18
N ASN A 70 -36.85 6.01 -6.61
CA ASN A 70 -38.09 6.29 -5.90
C ASN A 70 -37.93 6.23 -4.37
N ASP A 71 -36.72 6.00 -3.85
CA ASP A 71 -36.48 5.98 -2.40
C ASP A 71 -36.72 7.38 -1.81
N LYS A 72 -37.26 7.42 -0.59
CA LYS A 72 -37.64 8.66 0.14
C LYS A 72 -36.53 9.73 0.16
N HIS A 73 -35.28 9.31 0.33
CA HIS A 73 -34.12 10.19 0.44
C HIS A 73 -33.22 10.15 -0.80
N PHE A 74 -33.75 9.72 -1.95
CA PHE A 74 -32.97 9.56 -3.15
C PHE A 74 -32.39 10.89 -3.67
N LEU A 75 -31.11 10.85 -4.02
CA LEU A 75 -30.50 11.74 -5.00
C LEU A 75 -29.63 10.89 -5.94
N PRO A 76 -29.53 11.26 -7.23
CA PRO A 76 -28.59 10.66 -8.15
C PRO A 76 -27.17 10.70 -7.56
N VAL A 77 -26.44 9.61 -7.78
CA VAL A 77 -25.06 9.44 -7.30
C VAL A 77 -24.11 9.52 -8.49
N ASP A 78 -23.00 10.22 -8.29
CA ASP A 78 -21.97 10.41 -9.32
C ASP A 78 -20.56 10.29 -8.76
N ILE A 79 -19.59 9.97 -9.63
CA ILE A 79 -18.20 9.74 -9.24
C ILE A 79 -17.37 10.98 -9.53
N LYS A 80 -16.51 11.36 -8.57
CA LYS A 80 -15.51 12.41 -8.74
C LYS A 80 -14.12 11.83 -8.51
N HIS A 81 -13.24 11.96 -9.50
CA HIS A 81 -11.84 11.56 -9.34
C HIS A 81 -11.08 12.61 -8.50
N LEU A 82 -10.42 12.16 -7.42
CA LEU A 82 -9.79 13.03 -6.42
C LEU A 82 -8.25 13.05 -6.48
N GLY A 83 -7.65 12.31 -7.41
CA GLY A 83 -6.20 12.15 -7.50
C GLY A 83 -5.83 10.69 -7.70
N SER A 84 -4.54 10.38 -7.79
CA SER A 84 -4.05 9.02 -8.05
C SER A 84 -3.78 8.23 -6.77
N GLU A 85 -3.77 8.90 -5.61
CA GLU A 85 -3.41 8.30 -4.32
C GLU A 85 -4.34 8.80 -3.21
N TYR A 86 -4.52 8.01 -2.16
CA TYR A 86 -5.40 8.34 -1.03
C TYR A 86 -5.01 9.66 -0.34
N ALA A 87 -3.71 9.92 -0.18
CA ALA A 87 -3.21 11.18 0.38
C ALA A 87 -3.50 12.39 -0.54
N GLU A 88 -3.41 12.23 -1.87
CA GLU A 88 -3.83 13.27 -2.81
C GLU A 88 -5.34 13.53 -2.66
N GLY A 89 -6.15 12.47 -2.59
CA GLY A 89 -7.59 12.57 -2.44
C GLY A 89 -8.01 13.23 -1.12
N GLU A 90 -7.33 12.91 -0.03
CA GLU A 90 -7.54 13.55 1.29
C GLU A 90 -7.23 15.05 1.20
N ASN A 91 -6.07 15.40 0.65
CA ASN A 91 -5.67 16.79 0.47
C ASN A 91 -6.62 17.56 -0.44
N SER A 92 -7.15 16.95 -1.50
CA SER A 92 -8.14 17.58 -2.38
C SER A 92 -9.41 17.94 -1.62
N ILE A 93 -9.93 17.03 -0.79
CA ILE A 93 -11.15 17.27 0.01
C ILE A 93 -10.90 18.38 1.03
N ILE A 94 -9.80 18.32 1.77
CA ILE A 94 -9.48 19.33 2.77
C ILE A 94 -9.28 20.70 2.13
N LYS A 95 -8.60 20.79 0.98
CA LYS A 95 -8.45 22.05 0.23
C LYS A 95 -9.78 22.58 -0.28
N ASP A 96 -10.67 21.72 -0.77
CA ASP A 96 -11.99 22.13 -1.25
C ASP A 96 -12.85 22.71 -0.10
N LEU A 97 -12.76 22.12 1.09
CA LEU A 97 -13.35 22.68 2.32
C LEU A 97 -12.67 23.99 2.72
N GLU A 98 -11.34 24.06 2.71
CA GLU A 98 -10.61 25.28 3.05
C GLU A 98 -10.92 26.44 2.09
N ALA A 99 -11.18 26.15 0.81
CA ALA A 99 -11.59 27.11 -0.21
C ALA A 99 -13.10 27.39 -0.25
N ASP A 100 -13.89 26.73 0.61
CA ASP A 100 -15.35 26.86 0.69
C ASP A 100 -16.07 26.65 -0.65
N LYS A 101 -15.67 25.60 -1.38
CA LYS A 101 -16.31 25.26 -2.65
C LYS A 101 -17.76 24.82 -2.43
N LYS A 102 -18.66 25.29 -3.29
CA LYS A 102 -20.10 24.95 -3.26
C LYS A 102 -20.37 23.46 -3.53
N GLU A 103 -19.49 22.82 -4.28
CA GLU A 103 -19.62 21.43 -4.71
C GLU A 103 -18.46 20.60 -4.18
N ILE A 104 -18.73 19.90 -3.07
CA ILE A 104 -17.79 18.97 -2.44
C ILE A 104 -18.29 17.53 -2.58
N VAL A 105 -17.38 16.59 -2.39
CA VAL A 105 -17.76 15.18 -2.26
C VAL A 105 -18.56 14.96 -0.98
N ASN A 106 -19.54 14.05 -1.04
CA ASN A 106 -20.36 13.65 0.10
C ASN A 106 -19.87 12.35 0.72
N LEU A 107 -19.31 11.47 -0.12
CA LEU A 107 -18.74 10.19 0.26
C LEU A 107 -17.38 10.05 -0.39
N THR A 108 -16.47 9.32 0.23
CA THR A 108 -15.17 9.00 -0.37
C THR A 108 -14.63 7.69 0.18
N PHE A 109 -13.84 7.00 -0.64
CA PHE A 109 -13.02 5.88 -0.20
C PHE A 109 -11.61 6.39 0.11
N ASN A 110 -11.29 6.52 1.40
CA ASN A 110 -10.01 7.06 1.82
C ASN A 110 -9.52 6.43 3.14
N TYR A 111 -8.30 6.72 3.54
CA TYR A 111 -7.77 6.32 4.84
C TYR A 111 -8.45 7.07 5.99
N ASN A 112 -8.44 6.43 7.16
CA ASN A 112 -9.09 6.91 8.37
C ASN A 112 -8.53 8.27 8.86
N SER A 113 -7.34 8.67 8.40
CA SER A 113 -6.76 10.00 8.67
C SER A 113 -7.63 11.15 8.15
N LEU A 114 -8.39 10.94 7.08
CA LEU A 114 -9.34 11.92 6.59
C LEU A 114 -10.44 12.17 7.63
N ALA A 115 -10.97 11.12 8.26
CA ALA A 115 -11.99 11.25 9.30
C ALA A 115 -11.46 12.05 10.50
N ALA A 116 -10.22 11.80 10.93
CA ALA A 116 -9.57 12.58 11.98
C ALA A 116 -9.46 14.08 11.63
N LYS A 117 -9.16 14.41 10.37
CA LYS A 117 -9.05 15.79 9.88
C LYS A 117 -10.41 16.47 9.77
N LEU A 118 -11.43 15.76 9.29
CA LEU A 118 -12.81 16.27 9.20
C LEU A 118 -13.43 16.55 10.57
N ALA A 119 -13.10 15.74 11.58
CA ALA A 119 -13.52 15.91 12.98
C ALA A 119 -12.63 16.89 13.78
N SER A 120 -11.62 17.49 13.14
CA SER A 120 -10.68 18.36 13.83
C SER A 120 -11.32 19.67 14.28
N LYS A 121 -10.76 20.25 15.35
CA LYS A 121 -11.17 21.57 15.84
C LYS A 121 -11.04 22.65 14.76
N LYS A 122 -10.00 22.59 13.90
CA LYS A 122 -9.81 23.55 12.79
C LYS A 122 -11.02 23.58 11.85
N ILE A 123 -11.50 22.42 11.42
CA ILE A 123 -12.65 22.32 10.52
C ILE A 123 -13.93 22.69 11.25
N THR A 124 -14.11 22.21 12.49
CA THR A 124 -15.28 22.53 13.32
C THR A 124 -15.40 24.03 13.58
N ASP A 125 -14.30 24.70 13.94
CA ASP A 125 -14.29 26.14 14.25
C ASP A 125 -14.56 27.00 13.01
N LYS A 126 -14.11 26.57 11.81
CA LYS A 126 -14.37 27.25 10.54
C LYS A 126 -15.86 27.21 10.19
N TYR A 127 -16.46 26.03 10.27
CA TYR A 127 -17.84 25.81 9.83
C TYR A 127 -18.90 25.95 10.93
N LYS A 128 -18.46 26.12 12.18
CA LYS A 128 -19.29 26.07 13.40
C LYS A 128 -20.11 24.77 13.52
N ARG A 129 -19.65 23.70 12.86
CA ARG A 129 -20.25 22.35 12.87
C ARG A 129 -19.23 21.29 12.48
N GLU A 130 -19.49 20.05 12.88
CA GLU A 130 -18.73 18.87 12.43
C GLU A 130 -18.92 18.66 10.92
N LYS A 131 -17.85 18.31 10.21
CA LYS A 131 -17.88 17.96 8.78
C LYS A 131 -17.71 16.47 8.52
N LEU A 132 -17.43 15.69 9.54
CA LEU A 132 -17.49 14.24 9.47
C LEU A 132 -18.95 13.79 9.64
N LEU A 133 -19.47 13.03 8.68
CA LEU A 133 -20.83 12.52 8.74
C LEU A 133 -20.91 11.31 9.69
N ASN A 134 -21.83 11.34 10.64
CA ASN A 134 -22.28 10.13 11.35
C ASN A 134 -23.36 9.44 10.51
N PHE A 135 -23.15 8.17 10.16
CA PHE A 135 -24.09 7.39 9.38
C PHE A 135 -25.28 6.84 10.18
N GLU A 136 -25.22 6.90 11.51
CA GLU A 136 -26.38 6.61 12.35
C GLU A 136 -27.43 7.73 12.19
N ASP A 137 -28.70 7.33 12.19
CA ASP A 137 -29.85 8.22 12.05
C ASP A 137 -31.08 7.69 12.81
N ASN A 138 -31.98 8.59 13.19
CA ASN A 138 -33.26 8.21 13.79
C ASN A 138 -34.23 7.69 12.72
N ASP A 139 -34.08 8.11 11.47
CA ASP A 139 -34.80 7.55 10.35
C ASP A 139 -34.21 6.18 9.97
N LYS A 140 -34.98 5.12 10.24
CA LYS A 140 -34.55 3.73 10.04
C LYS A 140 -34.24 3.41 8.57
N ASP A 141 -34.83 4.14 7.62
CA ASP A 141 -34.62 3.93 6.19
C ASP A 141 -33.19 4.27 5.76
N ILE A 142 -32.52 5.15 6.51
CA ILE A 142 -31.17 5.63 6.21
C ILE A 142 -30.18 5.39 7.37
N ASN A 143 -30.63 4.81 8.48
CA ASN A 143 -29.75 4.46 9.59
C ASN A 143 -28.79 3.34 9.21
N VAL A 144 -27.49 3.65 9.23
CA VAL A 144 -26.42 2.67 9.05
C VAL A 144 -25.59 2.63 10.33
N ASN A 145 -25.68 1.49 11.02
CA ASN A 145 -24.82 1.17 12.15
C ASN A 145 -23.83 0.06 11.76
N LEU A 146 -22.87 -0.20 12.63
CA LEU A 146 -21.83 -1.21 12.41
C LEU A 146 -22.24 -2.61 12.89
N ASP A 147 -23.50 -2.85 13.23
CA ASP A 147 -23.96 -4.14 13.77
C ASP A 147 -23.80 -5.27 12.77
N ASN A 148 -23.86 -4.97 11.47
CA ASN A 148 -23.64 -5.93 10.39
C ASN A 148 -22.17 -6.04 9.97
N THR A 149 -21.24 -5.42 10.70
CA THR A 149 -19.80 -5.52 10.46
C THR A 149 -19.15 -6.37 11.54
N SER A 150 -18.16 -7.19 11.18
CA SER A 150 -17.40 -7.94 12.19
C SER A 150 -16.58 -6.99 13.08
N GLU A 151 -16.65 -7.18 14.40
CA GLU A 151 -16.14 -6.20 15.39
C GLU A 151 -14.67 -5.83 15.16
N GLN A 152 -13.84 -6.80 14.76
CA GLN A 152 -12.41 -6.64 14.48
C GLN A 152 -12.12 -5.52 13.46
N PHE A 153 -13.04 -5.25 12.54
CA PHE A 153 -12.90 -4.24 11.48
C PHE A 153 -13.51 -2.88 11.83
N THR A 154 -14.23 -2.79 12.96
CA THR A 154 -14.90 -1.55 13.40
C THR A 154 -14.01 -0.68 14.30
N THR A 155 -12.85 -1.22 14.71
CA THR A 155 -11.93 -0.62 15.69
C THR A 155 -11.50 0.80 15.31
N ALA A 156 -11.37 1.10 14.01
CA ALA A 156 -11.07 2.43 13.49
C ALA A 156 -12.02 3.53 14.02
N ASN A 157 -13.30 3.23 14.27
CA ASN A 157 -14.23 4.23 14.85
C ASN A 157 -13.87 4.61 16.29
N LYS A 158 -13.14 3.74 17.01
CA LYS A 158 -12.72 3.95 18.41
C LYS A 158 -11.27 4.45 18.50
N THR A 159 -10.44 4.18 17.50
CA THR A 159 -8.99 4.45 17.52
C THR A 159 -8.56 5.64 16.65
N THR A 160 -9.48 6.24 15.89
CA THR A 160 -9.20 7.43 15.08
C THR A 160 -9.35 8.69 15.90
N GLU A 161 -8.36 9.58 15.84
CA GLU A 161 -8.31 10.84 16.57
C GLU A 161 -9.51 11.74 16.30
N ASN A 162 -9.94 12.50 17.31
CA ASN A 162 -11.08 13.43 17.30
C ASN A 162 -12.47 12.80 17.13
N LEU A 163 -12.57 11.50 16.83
CA LEU A 163 -13.87 10.84 16.74
C LEU A 163 -14.51 10.71 18.14
N PRO A 164 -15.83 10.89 18.24
CA PRO A 164 -16.59 10.51 19.43
C PRO A 164 -16.49 9.01 19.72
N LYS A 165 -16.66 8.61 20.98
CA LYS A 165 -16.65 7.19 21.38
C LYS A 165 -17.78 6.35 20.77
N ASN A 166 -18.89 6.96 20.41
CA ASN A 166 -20.10 6.31 19.89
C ASN A 166 -20.47 6.91 18.53
N GLY A 167 -21.02 6.09 17.65
CA GLY A 167 -21.43 6.47 16.30
C GLY A 167 -20.74 5.64 15.22
N SER A 168 -21.24 5.76 13.99
CA SER A 168 -20.75 5.05 12.82
C SER A 168 -20.22 6.08 11.83
N PHE A 169 -18.91 6.35 11.87
CA PHE A 169 -18.27 7.40 11.06
C PHE A 169 -17.39 6.83 9.94
N ILE A 170 -16.86 5.63 10.16
CA ILE A 170 -15.94 4.94 9.27
C ILE A 170 -16.56 3.58 8.94
N ILE A 171 -16.94 3.37 7.68
CA ILE A 171 -17.48 2.08 7.22
C ILE A 171 -16.35 1.29 6.55
N PRO A 172 -15.91 0.15 7.11
CA PRO A 172 -14.86 -0.66 6.49
C PRO A 172 -15.41 -1.35 5.23
N ILE A 173 -14.83 -1.06 4.07
CA ILE A 173 -15.37 -1.55 2.78
C ILE A 173 -14.32 -2.19 1.86
N PHE A 174 -13.12 -1.62 1.77
CA PHE A 174 -12.07 -2.09 0.87
C PHE A 174 -10.87 -2.60 1.67
N LYS A 175 -11.08 -3.66 2.47
CA LYS A 175 -10.00 -4.24 3.26
C LYS A 175 -9.10 -5.09 2.39
N SER A 176 -7.81 -4.81 2.47
CA SER A 176 -6.71 -5.58 1.90
C SER A 176 -5.71 -5.86 3.01
N ILE A 177 -4.82 -6.81 2.78
CA ILE A 177 -3.74 -7.14 3.72
C ILE A 177 -2.40 -7.11 2.99
N THR A 178 -1.34 -7.44 3.70
CA THR A 178 -0.06 -7.78 3.07
C THR A 178 0.00 -9.26 2.72
N VAL A 179 0.72 -9.56 1.63
CA VAL A 179 1.00 -10.93 1.18
C VAL A 179 2.49 -11.08 0.93
N MET A 180 3.03 -12.26 1.23
CA MET A 180 4.37 -12.62 0.81
C MET A 180 4.26 -13.40 -0.50
N SER A 181 4.52 -12.72 -1.62
CA SER A 181 4.66 -13.36 -2.93
C SER A 181 5.90 -14.22 -2.96
N ALA A 182 5.82 -15.37 -3.61
CA ALA A 182 6.91 -16.32 -3.74
C ALA A 182 7.10 -16.71 -5.20
N ASN A 183 8.35 -16.64 -5.66
CA ASN A 183 8.77 -17.04 -7.00
C ASN A 183 9.11 -18.52 -7.00
N ALA A 184 8.21 -19.38 -7.49
CA ALA A 184 8.39 -20.83 -7.44
C ALA A 184 9.69 -21.30 -8.13
N PRO A 185 10.06 -20.83 -9.34
CA PRO A 185 11.33 -21.20 -9.98
C PRO A 185 12.56 -20.90 -9.13
N VAL A 186 12.61 -19.73 -8.50
CA VAL A 186 13.72 -19.36 -7.61
C VAL A 186 13.76 -20.26 -6.37
N LEU A 187 12.63 -20.47 -5.71
CA LEU A 187 12.56 -21.29 -4.51
C LEU A 187 12.82 -22.77 -4.78
N GLN A 188 12.38 -23.29 -5.93
CA GLN A 188 12.68 -24.65 -6.35
C GLN A 188 14.20 -24.85 -6.47
N TYR A 189 14.90 -23.91 -7.13
CA TYR A 189 16.35 -23.99 -7.29
C TYR A 189 17.06 -23.94 -5.93
N ILE A 190 16.63 -23.03 -5.05
CA ILE A 190 17.17 -22.92 -3.69
C ILE A 190 16.93 -24.20 -2.89
N PHE A 191 15.69 -24.70 -2.86
CA PHE A 191 15.32 -25.87 -2.05
C PHE A 191 16.03 -27.13 -2.51
N LYS A 192 16.07 -27.38 -3.82
CA LYS A 192 16.78 -28.52 -4.40
C LYS A 192 18.27 -28.46 -4.07
N THR A 193 18.90 -27.31 -4.28
CA THR A 193 20.32 -27.12 -3.96
C THR A 193 20.58 -27.34 -2.47
N PHE A 194 19.71 -26.82 -1.59
CA PHE A 194 19.87 -26.96 -0.15
C PHE A 194 19.73 -28.40 0.32
N GLU A 195 18.76 -29.13 -0.23
CA GLU A 195 18.57 -30.56 0.03
C GLU A 195 19.79 -31.38 -0.44
N GLU A 196 20.29 -31.13 -1.65
CA GLU A 196 21.51 -31.75 -2.20
C GLU A 196 22.74 -31.48 -1.32
N LYS A 197 22.81 -30.30 -0.70
CA LYS A 197 23.89 -29.90 0.23
C LYS A 197 23.62 -30.30 1.68
N GLY A 198 22.57 -31.07 1.95
CA GLY A 198 22.32 -31.73 3.22
C GLY A 198 21.46 -30.94 4.22
N ALA A 199 20.79 -29.86 3.79
CA ALA A 199 19.76 -29.23 4.60
C ALA A 199 18.59 -30.20 4.83
N LYS A 200 18.00 -30.16 6.02
CA LYS A 200 16.84 -30.99 6.36
C LYS A 200 15.55 -30.24 6.04
N PHE A 201 14.61 -30.93 5.42
CA PHE A 201 13.24 -30.45 5.26
C PHE A 201 12.33 -31.28 6.16
N ASP A 202 11.59 -30.61 7.04
CA ASP A 202 10.60 -31.27 7.89
C ASP A 202 9.53 -31.96 7.03
N GLU A 203 9.10 -33.14 7.46
CA GLU A 203 8.16 -33.97 6.68
C GLU A 203 6.80 -33.28 6.54
N SER A 204 6.35 -32.55 7.57
CA SER A 204 5.08 -31.82 7.51
C SER A 204 5.14 -30.70 6.47
N PHE A 205 6.30 -30.04 6.35
CA PHE A 205 6.55 -29.04 5.32
C PHE A 205 6.63 -29.65 3.92
N LYS A 206 7.37 -30.76 3.73
CA LYS A 206 7.46 -31.45 2.43
C LYS A 206 6.10 -31.93 1.93
N ASN A 207 5.25 -32.39 2.85
CA ASN A 207 3.91 -32.88 2.51
C ASN A 207 2.87 -31.77 2.29
N SER A 208 3.21 -30.51 2.62
CA SER A 208 2.32 -29.37 2.42
C SER A 208 2.09 -29.07 0.93
N ASP A 209 0.90 -28.55 0.61
CA ASP A 209 0.57 -28.14 -0.76
C ASP A 209 1.51 -27.04 -1.28
N ARG A 210 2.01 -26.18 -0.40
CA ARG A 210 2.94 -25.10 -0.77
C ARG A 210 4.27 -25.65 -1.28
N TYR A 211 4.87 -26.61 -0.56
CA TYR A 211 6.13 -27.22 -1.00
C TYR A 211 5.93 -27.93 -2.36
N LYS A 212 4.85 -28.71 -2.48
CA LYS A 212 4.52 -29.40 -3.75
C LYS A 212 4.33 -28.42 -4.90
N GLN A 213 3.61 -27.32 -4.69
CA GLN A 213 3.42 -26.27 -5.70
C GLN A 213 4.73 -25.59 -6.09
N ILE A 214 5.63 -25.32 -5.14
CA ILE A 214 6.96 -24.76 -5.45
C ILE A 214 7.74 -25.73 -6.33
N MET A 215 7.83 -27.00 -5.92
CA MET A 215 8.63 -27.99 -6.64
C MET A 215 8.05 -28.33 -8.02
N GLU A 216 6.72 -28.27 -8.20
CA GLU A 216 6.07 -28.51 -9.48
C GLU A 216 6.12 -27.28 -10.39
N ASN A 217 5.62 -26.15 -9.92
CA ASN A 217 5.49 -24.95 -10.76
C ASN A 217 6.84 -24.28 -11.01
N GLY A 218 7.87 -24.57 -10.22
CA GLY A 218 9.21 -24.01 -10.41
C GLY A 218 10.06 -24.65 -11.50
N LYS A 219 9.63 -25.79 -12.08
CA LYS A 219 10.44 -26.57 -13.03
C LYS A 219 10.70 -25.85 -14.35
N GLY A 220 9.76 -25.00 -14.81
CA GLY A 220 9.78 -24.39 -16.13
C GLY A 220 11.04 -23.56 -16.40
N ASP A 221 11.53 -22.87 -15.37
CA ASP A 221 12.60 -21.88 -15.49
C ASP A 221 13.89 -22.23 -14.71
N GLU A 222 14.04 -23.47 -14.24
CA GLU A 222 15.20 -23.90 -13.43
C GLU A 222 16.54 -23.54 -14.09
N SER A 223 16.67 -23.72 -15.41
CA SER A 223 17.91 -23.43 -16.13
C SER A 223 18.23 -21.93 -16.23
N GLU A 224 17.21 -21.08 -16.43
CA GLU A 224 17.40 -19.62 -16.48
C GLU A 224 17.67 -19.06 -15.08
N VAL A 225 16.97 -19.57 -14.06
CA VAL A 225 17.22 -19.24 -12.65
C VAL A 225 18.64 -19.63 -12.25
N LYS A 226 19.10 -20.83 -12.58
CA LYS A 226 20.49 -21.26 -12.28
C LYS A 226 21.53 -20.35 -12.93
N LYS A 227 21.34 -19.98 -14.21
CA LYS A 227 22.23 -19.02 -14.90
C LYS A 227 22.22 -17.65 -14.21
N LEU A 228 21.05 -17.19 -13.78
CA LEU A 228 20.87 -15.89 -13.14
C LEU A 228 21.48 -15.85 -11.74
N TRP A 229 21.15 -16.81 -10.88
CA TRP A 229 21.56 -16.88 -9.47
C TRP A 229 22.98 -17.42 -9.29
N GLY A 230 23.47 -18.19 -10.25
CA GLY A 230 24.80 -18.80 -10.24
C GLY A 230 24.87 -20.08 -9.42
N ASP A 231 26.03 -20.73 -9.47
CA ASP A 231 26.26 -21.97 -8.73
C ASP A 231 26.28 -21.75 -7.21
N PHE A 232 26.14 -22.86 -6.48
CA PHE A 232 26.34 -22.90 -5.04
C PHE A 232 27.75 -22.43 -4.64
N VAL A 233 27.83 -21.71 -3.52
CA VAL A 233 29.08 -21.30 -2.89
C VAL A 233 29.48 -22.36 -1.86
N GLU A 234 30.48 -23.18 -2.16
CA GLU A 234 30.85 -24.34 -1.32
C GLU A 234 31.20 -23.96 0.13
N ASP A 235 31.71 -22.75 0.38
CA ASP A 235 31.96 -22.24 1.75
C ASP A 235 30.69 -22.19 2.62
N GLN A 236 29.50 -22.20 2.01
CA GLN A 236 28.22 -22.25 2.72
C GLN A 236 27.74 -23.68 3.03
N ALA A 237 28.43 -24.73 2.56
CA ALA A 237 27.97 -26.12 2.70
C ALA A 237 27.68 -26.51 4.16
N THR A 238 28.57 -26.17 5.10
CA THR A 238 28.37 -26.45 6.54
C THR A 238 27.17 -25.71 7.12
N THR A 239 27.01 -24.43 6.76
CA THR A 239 25.87 -23.60 7.19
C THR A 239 24.54 -24.18 6.68
N VAL A 240 24.50 -24.58 5.41
CA VAL A 240 23.32 -25.18 4.77
C VAL A 240 23.00 -26.55 5.34
N LYS A 241 24.01 -27.41 5.58
CA LYS A 241 23.82 -28.71 6.22
C LYS A 241 23.23 -28.60 7.63
N GLY A 242 23.52 -27.51 8.35
CA GLY A 242 22.94 -27.22 9.66
C GLY A 242 21.50 -26.71 9.62
N LEU A 243 20.96 -26.37 8.45
CA LEU A 243 19.64 -25.78 8.30
C LEU A 243 18.54 -26.85 8.38
N THR A 244 17.48 -26.56 9.11
CA THR A 244 16.22 -27.30 9.06
C THR A 244 15.11 -26.37 8.61
N ILE A 245 14.51 -26.66 7.47
CA ILE A 245 13.39 -25.90 6.89
C ILE A 245 12.09 -26.58 7.31
N LYS A 246 11.26 -25.83 8.05
CA LYS A 246 9.96 -26.28 8.58
C LYS A 246 8.88 -25.27 8.23
N GLN A 247 7.63 -25.59 8.53
CA GLN A 247 6.52 -24.67 8.29
C GLN A 247 6.71 -23.33 9.03
N SER A 248 7.21 -23.35 10.27
CA SER A 248 7.48 -22.13 11.03
C SER A 248 8.55 -21.23 10.42
N THR A 249 9.42 -21.76 9.55
CA THR A 249 10.40 -20.96 8.81
C THR A 249 9.71 -19.85 8.00
N PHE A 250 8.48 -20.09 7.56
CA PHE A 250 7.67 -19.13 6.80
C PHE A 250 6.49 -18.55 7.60
N GLU A 251 6.39 -18.84 8.90
CA GLU A 251 5.36 -18.28 9.81
C GLU A 251 5.95 -17.38 10.90
N ASN A 252 7.25 -17.54 11.21
CA ASN A 252 8.03 -16.72 12.12
C ASN A 252 9.02 -15.85 11.34
N PHE A 253 8.91 -14.53 11.45
CA PHE A 253 9.71 -13.60 10.64
C PHE A 253 11.22 -13.72 10.92
N ARG A 254 11.62 -14.01 12.16
CA ARG A 254 13.03 -14.21 12.52
C ARG A 254 13.64 -15.45 11.85
N GLU A 255 12.87 -16.53 11.71
CA GLU A 255 13.31 -17.74 11.02
C GLU A 255 13.37 -17.50 9.51
N LEU A 256 12.39 -16.80 8.93
CA LEU A 256 12.40 -16.38 7.54
C LEU A 256 13.66 -15.57 7.21
N LEU A 257 14.01 -14.60 8.06
CA LEU A 257 15.24 -13.82 7.87
C LEU A 257 16.49 -14.67 7.98
N THR A 258 16.50 -15.68 8.85
CA THR A 258 17.63 -16.61 8.97
C THR A 258 17.80 -17.46 7.72
N PHE A 259 16.70 -18.01 7.19
CA PHE A 259 16.69 -18.67 5.89
C PHE A 259 17.18 -17.73 4.78
N ALA A 260 16.68 -16.49 4.76
CA ALA A 260 17.04 -15.50 3.75
C ALA A 260 18.53 -15.13 3.79
N ASP A 261 19.11 -14.95 4.98
CA ASP A 261 20.54 -14.65 5.12
C ASP A 261 21.43 -15.78 4.57
N ILE A 262 21.03 -17.04 4.80
CA ILE A 262 21.76 -18.23 4.33
C ILE A 262 21.61 -18.35 2.81
N ALA A 263 20.37 -18.26 2.30
CA ALA A 263 20.10 -18.36 0.86
C ALA A 263 20.79 -17.25 0.06
N GLN A 264 20.81 -16.01 0.57
CA GLN A 264 21.48 -14.89 -0.09
C GLN A 264 22.97 -15.15 -0.32
N LYS A 265 23.65 -15.79 0.65
CA LYS A 265 25.09 -16.08 0.59
C LYS A 265 25.43 -17.36 -0.16
N SER A 266 24.44 -18.20 -0.41
CA SER A 266 24.66 -19.57 -0.92
C SER A 266 24.87 -19.66 -2.43
N PHE A 267 24.63 -18.58 -3.18
CA PHE A 267 24.80 -18.59 -4.65
C PHE A 267 25.71 -17.46 -5.10
N LYS A 268 26.59 -17.74 -6.08
CA LYS A 268 27.66 -16.83 -6.51
C LYS A 268 27.16 -15.43 -6.87
N ASN A 269 26.06 -15.33 -7.63
CA ASN A 269 25.59 -14.03 -8.13
C ASN A 269 24.71 -13.30 -7.10
N SER A 270 24.02 -14.00 -6.20
CA SER A 270 23.30 -13.36 -5.08
C SER A 270 24.25 -12.88 -3.99
N ALA A 271 25.35 -13.60 -3.74
CA ALA A 271 26.37 -13.23 -2.77
C ALA A 271 27.26 -12.06 -3.23
N ALA A 272 27.21 -11.69 -4.51
CA ALA A 272 28.00 -10.62 -5.07
C ALA A 272 27.67 -9.26 -4.42
N GLN A 273 28.69 -8.41 -4.25
CA GLN A 273 28.56 -7.16 -3.52
C GLN A 273 27.53 -6.21 -4.16
N ASN A 274 27.45 -6.15 -5.48
CA ASN A 274 26.50 -5.34 -6.24
C ASN A 274 25.33 -6.19 -6.81
N SER A 275 24.97 -7.28 -6.13
CA SER A 275 23.89 -8.13 -6.60
C SER A 275 22.56 -7.39 -6.65
N ARG A 276 21.80 -7.65 -7.72
CA ARG A 276 20.38 -7.30 -7.86
C ARG A 276 19.46 -8.44 -7.44
N LEU A 277 20.02 -9.57 -7.01
CA LEU A 277 19.27 -10.76 -6.62
C LEU A 277 19.11 -10.77 -5.12
N HIS A 278 17.88 -10.92 -4.66
CA HIS A 278 17.56 -10.79 -3.25
C HIS A 278 16.58 -11.87 -2.80
N ILE A 279 16.72 -12.34 -1.57
CA ILE A 279 15.76 -13.33 -1.05
C ILE A 279 14.44 -12.67 -0.67
N LEU A 280 14.45 -11.53 0.02
CA LEU A 280 13.24 -10.91 0.57
C LEU A 280 13.20 -9.40 0.32
N GLY A 281 12.17 -8.95 -0.41
CA GLY A 281 11.83 -7.53 -0.56
C GLY A 281 10.62 -7.12 0.27
N VAL A 282 10.60 -5.88 0.76
CA VAL A 282 9.45 -5.29 1.45
C VAL A 282 9.09 -3.94 0.82
N ASP A 283 7.91 -3.89 0.20
CA ASP A 283 7.40 -2.69 -0.48
C ASP A 283 6.97 -1.62 0.53
N ASP A 284 6.20 -2.04 1.53
CA ASP A 284 5.69 -1.18 2.59
C ASP A 284 6.37 -1.50 3.92
N VAL A 285 7.55 -0.89 4.10
CA VAL A 285 8.41 -1.07 5.27
C VAL A 285 7.65 -0.87 6.59
N SER A 286 6.79 0.15 6.64
CA SER A 286 6.08 0.54 7.85
C SER A 286 5.07 -0.52 8.30
N SER A 287 4.45 -1.27 7.38
CA SER A 287 3.58 -2.39 7.75
C SER A 287 4.34 -3.46 8.54
N VAL A 288 5.53 -3.85 8.08
CA VAL A 288 6.32 -4.91 8.70
C VAL A 288 6.90 -4.45 10.04
N VAL A 289 7.54 -3.28 10.08
CA VAL A 289 8.22 -2.81 11.31
C VAL A 289 7.25 -2.37 12.42
N GLN A 290 5.95 -2.23 12.13
CA GLN A 290 4.93 -2.06 13.17
C GLN A 290 4.29 -3.39 13.57
N THR A 291 4.02 -4.28 12.62
CA THR A 291 3.40 -5.60 12.87
C THR A 291 4.27 -6.48 13.76
N LEU A 292 5.58 -6.57 13.49
CA LEU A 292 6.48 -7.44 14.23
C LEU A 292 6.61 -7.10 15.72
N PRO A 293 6.91 -5.84 16.13
CA PRO A 293 6.91 -5.50 17.56
C PRO A 293 5.51 -5.59 18.18
N TYR A 294 4.44 -5.38 17.40
CA TYR A 294 3.07 -5.58 17.88
C TYR A 294 2.74 -7.05 18.17
N SER A 295 3.37 -8.01 17.47
CA SER A 295 3.23 -9.44 17.78
C SER A 295 3.86 -9.84 19.13
N LEU A 296 4.76 -9.00 19.65
CA LEU A 296 5.56 -9.23 20.85
C LEU A 296 5.01 -8.54 22.12
N ILE A 297 4.03 -7.63 21.99
CA ILE A 297 3.44 -6.95 23.16
C ILE A 297 2.34 -7.81 23.80
N ASN A 298 2.18 -7.66 25.12
CA ASN A 298 1.14 -8.36 25.86
C ASN A 298 -0.21 -7.62 25.80
N LYS A 299 -0.17 -6.28 25.83
CA LYS A 299 -1.35 -5.42 25.80
C LYS A 299 -1.15 -4.33 24.75
N THR A 300 -2.23 -3.93 24.07
CA THR A 300 -2.18 -2.84 23.06
C THR A 300 -1.67 -1.53 23.66
N SER A 301 -1.95 -1.30 24.94
CA SER A 301 -1.43 -0.19 25.74
C SER A 301 0.08 -0.18 25.91
N ASP A 302 0.81 -1.23 25.51
CA ASP A 302 2.27 -1.29 25.61
C ASP A 302 2.96 -0.80 24.32
N PHE A 303 2.22 -0.69 23.22
CA PHE A 303 2.74 -0.29 21.91
C PHE A 303 3.18 1.19 21.87
N PHE A 304 4.06 1.55 20.94
CA PHE A 304 4.62 2.92 20.89
C PHE A 304 3.69 3.97 20.26
N ILE A 305 2.63 3.55 19.57
CA ILE A 305 1.51 4.42 19.17
C ILE A 305 0.39 4.23 20.20
N LYS A 306 0.03 5.31 20.91
CA LYS A 306 -0.98 5.26 21.97
C LYS A 306 -2.29 5.87 21.53
N THR A 307 -3.38 5.17 21.80
CA THR A 307 -4.73 5.73 21.78
C THR A 307 -5.18 6.07 23.20
N GLY A 308 -5.83 7.20 23.38
CA GLY A 308 -6.43 7.64 24.64
C GLY A 308 -7.77 8.31 24.41
N SER A 309 -8.29 8.99 25.44
CA SER A 309 -9.50 9.79 25.30
C SER A 309 -9.39 11.09 26.08
N LYS A 310 -9.83 12.19 25.46
CA LYS A 310 -9.95 13.52 26.06
C LYS A 310 -11.29 14.12 25.63
N ASN A 311 -12.06 14.65 26.60
CA ASN A 311 -13.38 15.23 26.33
C ASN A 311 -14.33 14.31 25.55
N ARG A 312 -14.31 13.00 25.84
CA ARG A 312 -15.08 11.95 25.13
C ARG A 312 -14.74 11.77 23.64
N LYS A 313 -13.68 12.41 23.15
CA LYS A 313 -13.08 12.16 21.83
C LYS A 313 -11.84 11.30 21.99
N THR A 314 -11.49 10.54 20.95
CA THR A 314 -10.26 9.76 20.91
C THR A 314 -9.04 10.65 20.67
N THR A 315 -7.91 10.32 21.30
CA THR A 315 -6.61 10.98 21.08
C THR A 315 -5.59 9.96 20.59
N VAL A 316 -4.68 10.36 19.71
CA VAL A 316 -3.56 9.52 19.25
C VAL A 316 -2.25 10.23 19.57
N SER A 317 -1.30 9.54 20.21
CA SER A 317 0.01 10.11 20.56
C SER A 317 1.15 9.18 20.16
N TYR A 318 2.24 9.79 19.69
CA TYR A 318 3.48 9.15 19.27
C TYR A 318 4.62 9.37 20.28
N ALA A 319 4.39 10.13 21.35
CA ALA A 319 5.41 10.52 22.31
C ALA A 319 6.08 9.34 23.02
N SER A 320 5.36 8.22 23.17
CA SER A 320 5.90 6.99 23.76
C SER A 320 7.07 6.41 22.97
N PHE A 321 7.22 6.75 21.69
CA PHE A 321 8.33 6.31 20.85
C PHE A 321 9.69 6.86 21.33
N LYS A 322 9.72 8.01 22.03
CA LYS A 322 10.95 8.55 22.62
C LYS A 322 11.43 7.77 23.84
N ASN A 323 10.51 7.06 24.51
CA ASN A 323 10.81 6.36 25.75
C ASN A 323 11.41 4.99 25.45
N SER A 324 12.73 4.83 25.64
CA SER A 324 13.42 3.54 25.48
C SER A 324 12.91 2.44 26.42
N ASN A 325 12.21 2.79 27.50
CA ASN A 325 11.60 1.83 28.42
C ASN A 325 10.19 1.40 27.99
N ASN A 326 9.62 1.99 26.92
CA ASN A 326 8.36 1.51 26.38
C ASN A 326 8.54 0.10 25.78
N PRO A 327 7.73 -0.91 26.15
CA PRO A 327 7.92 -2.27 25.65
C PRO A 327 7.82 -2.40 24.13
N GLY A 328 6.94 -1.63 23.49
CA GLY A 328 6.86 -1.57 22.03
C GLY A 328 8.15 -1.08 21.39
N VAL A 329 8.78 -0.04 21.96
CA VAL A 329 10.08 0.49 21.48
C VAL A 329 11.20 -0.52 21.70
N GLN A 330 11.24 -1.19 22.85
CA GLN A 330 12.22 -2.26 23.12
C GLN A 330 12.07 -3.43 22.15
N ASN A 331 10.83 -3.82 21.84
CA ASN A 331 10.57 -4.87 20.86
C ASN A 331 10.95 -4.44 19.45
N LEU A 332 10.73 -3.17 19.08
CA LEU A 332 11.20 -2.65 17.80
C LEU A 332 12.74 -2.62 17.72
N SER A 333 13.43 -2.30 18.82
CA SER A 333 14.90 -2.41 18.90
C SER A 333 15.36 -3.83 18.63
N LYS A 334 14.74 -4.84 19.26
CA LYS A 334 15.06 -6.26 19.01
C LYS A 334 14.85 -6.67 17.54
N VAL A 335 13.77 -6.20 16.93
CA VAL A 335 13.50 -6.43 15.50
C VAL A 335 14.59 -5.78 14.65
N TYR A 336 14.95 -4.53 14.95
CA TYR A 336 16.01 -3.81 14.25
C TYR A 336 17.37 -4.51 14.35
N ASP A 337 17.73 -5.08 15.51
CA ASP A 337 19.03 -5.75 15.66
C ASP A 337 19.19 -6.93 14.69
N LYS A 338 18.12 -7.71 14.45
CA LYS A 338 18.14 -8.77 13.42
C LYS A 338 17.99 -8.20 12.01
N PHE A 339 17.22 -7.14 11.81
CA PHE A 339 17.15 -6.47 10.50
C PHE A 339 18.54 -5.97 10.11
N LYS A 340 19.28 -5.32 11.02
CA LYS A 340 20.64 -4.83 10.79
C LYS A 340 21.54 -5.87 10.15
N SER A 341 21.55 -7.11 10.66
CA SER A 341 22.33 -8.19 10.04
C SER A 341 21.81 -8.55 8.64
N SER A 342 20.49 -8.65 8.46
CA SER A 342 19.90 -9.04 7.16
C SER A 342 19.99 -7.95 6.10
N LEU A 343 19.99 -6.68 6.50
CA LEU A 343 20.25 -5.52 5.63
C LEU A 343 21.72 -5.55 5.16
N GLN A 344 22.66 -5.85 6.06
CA GLN A 344 24.09 -5.95 5.73
C GLN A 344 24.39 -7.14 4.80
N THR A 345 23.69 -8.26 4.96
CA THR A 345 23.78 -9.39 4.03
C THR A 345 23.00 -9.15 2.73
N LYS A 346 22.20 -8.08 2.65
CA LYS A 346 21.34 -7.73 1.50
C LYS A 346 20.29 -8.81 1.18
N SER A 347 19.99 -9.67 2.16
CA SER A 347 18.95 -10.70 2.09
C SER A 347 17.57 -10.11 2.32
N LEU A 348 17.49 -9.04 3.13
CA LEU A 348 16.31 -8.19 3.31
C LEU A 348 16.55 -6.87 2.59
N THR A 349 15.69 -6.52 1.65
CA THR A 349 15.68 -5.21 1.01
C THR A 349 14.42 -4.43 1.38
N LEU A 350 14.58 -3.13 1.57
CA LEU A 350 13.51 -2.22 1.96
C LEU A 350 13.31 -1.20 0.83
N LEU A 351 12.24 -1.37 0.06
CA LEU A 351 12.05 -0.60 -1.17
C LEU A 351 11.57 0.82 -0.86
N ALA A 352 11.95 1.76 -1.72
CA ALA A 352 11.52 3.15 -1.60
C ALA A 352 10.03 3.33 -1.96
N GLY A 353 9.43 4.45 -1.55
CA GLY A 353 8.08 4.78 -2.01
C GLY A 353 8.00 4.79 -3.54
N GLY A 354 7.04 4.07 -4.12
CA GLY A 354 6.86 3.92 -5.56
C GLY A 354 7.75 2.85 -6.23
N GLU A 355 8.61 2.17 -5.48
CA GLU A 355 9.37 0.99 -5.91
C GLU A 355 8.69 -0.26 -5.34
N TYR A 356 8.49 -1.27 -6.18
CA TYR A 356 7.77 -2.49 -5.82
C TYR A 356 8.60 -3.71 -6.17
N THR A 357 8.61 -4.70 -5.28
CA THR A 357 9.30 -5.98 -5.49
C THR A 357 8.85 -6.65 -6.78
N SER A 358 7.58 -6.46 -7.16
CA SER A 358 6.99 -7.01 -8.38
C SER A 358 7.72 -6.57 -9.67
N ALA A 359 8.32 -5.38 -9.69
CA ALA A 359 9.13 -4.89 -10.81
C ALA A 359 10.44 -5.67 -11.01
N TYR A 360 10.87 -6.43 -10.01
CA TYR A 360 12.10 -7.23 -10.02
C TYR A 360 11.80 -8.73 -9.99
N GLN A 361 10.84 -9.15 -9.18
CA GLN A 361 10.42 -10.54 -9.01
C GLN A 361 9.93 -11.17 -10.31
N THR A 362 9.28 -10.39 -11.19
CA THR A 362 8.86 -10.83 -12.52
C THR A 362 10.01 -11.29 -13.41
N LYS A 363 11.26 -10.98 -13.05
CA LYS A 363 12.50 -11.37 -13.75
C LYS A 363 13.34 -12.36 -12.93
N HIS A 364 12.73 -13.03 -11.95
CA HIS A 364 13.38 -13.92 -10.99
C HIS A 364 14.49 -13.27 -10.15
N GLU A 365 14.47 -11.95 -9.99
CA GLU A 365 15.47 -11.24 -9.17
C GLU A 365 15.14 -11.30 -7.67
N TYR A 366 13.93 -11.74 -7.31
CA TYR A 366 13.50 -11.93 -5.92
C TYR A 366 12.92 -13.32 -5.70
N ALA A 367 13.29 -13.95 -4.59
CA ALA A 367 12.64 -15.19 -4.14
C ALA A 367 11.28 -14.89 -3.49
N PHE A 368 11.23 -13.84 -2.66
CA PHE A 368 10.03 -13.35 -1.98
C PHE A 368 9.86 -11.85 -2.09
N GLY A 369 8.61 -11.39 -2.12
CA GLY A 369 8.23 -9.99 -1.97
C GLY A 369 7.07 -9.82 -0.99
N ILE A 370 7.15 -8.83 -0.10
CA ILE A 370 6.05 -8.46 0.79
C ILE A 370 5.40 -7.19 0.26
N GLY A 371 4.18 -7.32 -0.23
CA GLY A 371 3.41 -6.24 -0.83
C GLY A 371 1.92 -6.31 -0.52
N SER A 372 1.13 -5.41 -1.12
CA SER A 372 -0.32 -5.37 -0.94
C SER A 372 -1.03 -6.46 -1.75
N THR A 373 -2.07 -7.07 -1.18
CA THR A 373 -2.91 -8.02 -1.91
C THR A 373 -3.68 -7.41 -3.08
N ALA A 374 -3.81 -6.07 -3.12
CA ALA A 374 -4.37 -5.35 -4.26
C ALA A 374 -3.46 -5.38 -5.51
N GLY A 375 -2.17 -5.73 -5.36
CA GLY A 375 -1.17 -5.71 -6.42
C GLY A 375 -1.00 -7.01 -7.21
N TYR A 376 -1.95 -7.96 -7.13
CA TYR A 376 -1.81 -9.31 -7.69
C TYR A 376 -1.25 -9.36 -9.12
N ARG A 377 -1.88 -8.64 -10.05
CA ARG A 377 -1.54 -8.66 -11.48
C ARG A 377 -0.18 -8.03 -11.83
N HIS A 378 0.48 -7.38 -10.88
CA HIS A 378 1.81 -6.80 -11.10
C HIS A 378 2.94 -7.80 -10.83
N ASN A 379 2.63 -8.93 -10.19
CA ASN A 379 3.63 -9.89 -9.69
C ASN A 379 3.97 -11.02 -10.67
N PHE A 380 3.35 -11.03 -11.85
CA PHE A 380 3.62 -11.99 -12.91
C PHE A 380 3.42 -11.32 -14.27
N LEU A 381 3.89 -11.97 -15.32
CA LEU A 381 3.60 -11.62 -16.70
C LEU A 381 2.60 -12.60 -17.30
N SER A 382 1.84 -12.13 -18.29
CA SER A 382 1.08 -13.03 -19.15
C SER A 382 2.01 -13.67 -20.18
N ASP A 383 1.64 -14.83 -20.72
CA ASP A 383 2.48 -15.57 -21.68
C ASP A 383 2.91 -14.73 -22.91
N ASP A 384 2.05 -13.82 -23.37
CA ASP A 384 2.33 -12.92 -24.51
C ASP A 384 3.17 -11.68 -24.15
N SER A 385 3.38 -11.42 -22.86
CA SER A 385 4.14 -10.26 -22.39
C SER A 385 5.63 -10.49 -22.55
N LYS A 386 6.36 -9.43 -22.93
CA LYS A 386 7.82 -9.45 -23.03
C LYS A 386 8.44 -8.38 -22.14
N LYS A 387 9.63 -8.67 -21.62
CA LYS A 387 10.48 -7.71 -20.93
C LYS A 387 11.79 -7.53 -21.67
N THR A 388 12.27 -6.30 -21.75
CA THR A 388 13.55 -5.99 -22.38
C THR A 388 14.52 -5.52 -21.31
N ILE A 389 15.63 -6.25 -21.16
CA ILE A 389 16.72 -5.94 -20.25
C ILE A 389 17.90 -5.43 -21.07
N PHE A 390 18.48 -4.34 -20.61
CA PHE A 390 19.73 -3.81 -21.12
C PHE A 390 20.85 -4.02 -20.11
N THR A 391 21.99 -4.49 -20.59
CA THR A 391 23.25 -4.55 -19.84
C THR A 391 24.21 -3.53 -20.43
N VAL A 392 24.93 -2.79 -19.58
CA VAL A 392 26.02 -1.93 -20.07
C VAL A 392 27.23 -2.82 -20.33
N LYS A 393 27.74 -2.83 -21.56
CA LYS A 393 28.86 -3.69 -21.96
C LYS A 393 30.10 -3.51 -21.08
N ASP A 394 30.79 -4.62 -20.84
CA ASP A 394 31.97 -4.71 -19.98
C ASP A 394 31.73 -4.14 -18.56
N THR A 395 30.50 -4.28 -18.07
CA THR A 395 30.11 -4.01 -16.68
C THR A 395 29.18 -5.11 -16.19
N GLY A 396 28.95 -5.15 -14.87
CA GLY A 396 27.89 -5.97 -14.28
C GLY A 396 26.53 -5.26 -14.21
N PHE A 397 26.41 -4.02 -14.70
CA PHE A 397 25.16 -3.26 -14.56
C PHE A 397 24.13 -3.70 -15.60
N LYS A 398 22.95 -4.08 -15.11
CA LYS A 398 21.76 -4.36 -15.90
C LYS A 398 20.58 -3.50 -15.42
N GLY A 399 19.67 -3.18 -16.32
CA GLY A 399 18.44 -2.44 -16.04
C GLY A 399 17.35 -2.76 -17.06
N GLU A 400 16.10 -2.50 -16.72
CA GLU A 400 14.96 -2.74 -17.60
C GLU A 400 14.68 -1.51 -18.46
N LYS A 401 14.19 -1.77 -19.68
CA LYS A 401 13.58 -0.74 -20.51
C LYS A 401 12.41 -0.05 -19.77
N ASP A 402 12.27 1.25 -19.97
CA ASP A 402 11.24 2.12 -19.40
C ASP A 402 11.35 2.35 -17.87
N LEU A 403 12.08 1.51 -17.14
CA LEU A 403 12.42 1.71 -15.73
C LEU A 403 13.75 2.46 -15.56
N GLU A 404 14.88 1.80 -15.82
CA GLU A 404 16.22 2.39 -15.73
C GLU A 404 16.67 2.95 -17.08
N PHE A 405 16.43 2.22 -18.17
CA PHE A 405 16.81 2.64 -19.52
C PHE A 405 15.62 3.24 -20.26
N LYS A 406 15.72 4.52 -20.61
CA LYS A 406 14.64 5.28 -21.26
C LYS A 406 15.11 5.80 -22.59
N ASN A 407 14.29 5.65 -23.63
CA ASN A 407 14.60 6.28 -24.91
C ASN A 407 14.55 7.80 -24.75
N THR A 408 15.34 8.50 -25.56
CA THR A 408 15.43 9.95 -25.47
C THR A 408 15.30 10.61 -26.83
N ALA A 409 14.65 11.77 -26.84
CA ALA A 409 14.49 12.61 -28.03
C ALA A 409 14.66 14.08 -27.65
N LYS A 410 14.65 14.94 -28.65
CA LYS A 410 14.64 16.40 -28.45
C LYS A 410 13.20 16.93 -28.53
N SER A 411 12.86 17.90 -27.69
CA SER A 411 11.54 18.56 -27.77
C SER A 411 11.37 19.30 -29.09
N LYS A 412 10.12 19.55 -29.51
CA LYS A 412 9.82 20.24 -30.79
C LYS A 412 10.45 21.65 -30.87
N ASP A 413 10.50 22.36 -29.76
CA ASP A 413 11.16 23.68 -29.65
C ASP A 413 12.69 23.57 -29.52
N GLY A 414 13.21 22.35 -29.36
CA GLY A 414 14.63 22.08 -29.25
C GLY A 414 15.28 22.43 -27.92
N VAL A 415 14.49 22.83 -26.92
CA VAL A 415 14.99 23.39 -25.66
C VAL A 415 15.17 22.33 -24.57
N ASP A 416 14.32 21.31 -24.57
CA ASP A 416 14.25 20.31 -23.50
C ASP A 416 14.56 18.91 -24.02
N LEU A 417 15.15 18.10 -23.13
CA LEU A 417 15.37 16.68 -23.35
C LEU A 417 14.07 15.91 -23.07
N LEU A 418 13.59 15.14 -24.04
CA LEU A 418 12.44 14.26 -23.86
C LEU A 418 12.90 12.89 -23.37
N VAL A 419 12.20 12.38 -22.36
CA VAL A 419 12.41 11.04 -21.79
C VAL A 419 11.16 10.21 -22.05
N LEU A 420 11.30 9.18 -22.86
CA LEU A 420 10.22 8.28 -23.24
C LEU A 420 10.24 7.07 -22.31
N SER A 421 9.13 6.87 -21.59
CA SER A 421 8.97 5.77 -20.63
C SER A 421 7.55 5.22 -20.76
N GLY A 422 7.43 4.03 -21.35
CA GLY A 422 6.15 3.44 -21.71
C GLY A 422 5.35 4.35 -22.64
N GLU A 423 4.10 4.65 -22.28
CA GLU A 423 3.21 5.55 -23.03
C GLU A 423 3.42 7.04 -22.70
N HIS A 424 4.36 7.36 -21.81
CA HIS A 424 4.56 8.73 -21.34
C HIS A 424 5.76 9.40 -21.99
N THR A 425 5.51 10.57 -22.58
CA THR A 425 6.55 11.52 -22.98
C THR A 425 6.79 12.50 -21.84
N ASN A 426 7.98 12.42 -21.25
CA ASN A 426 8.39 13.22 -20.10
C ASN A 426 9.50 14.21 -20.49
N TYR A 427 9.76 15.20 -19.65
CA TYR A 427 10.81 16.20 -19.88
C TYR A 427 11.91 16.10 -18.81
N ILE A 428 13.15 16.44 -19.17
CA ILE A 428 14.14 16.90 -18.19
C ILE A 428 14.23 18.42 -18.29
N PHE A 429 13.56 19.10 -17.37
CA PHE A 429 13.61 20.56 -17.28
C PHE A 429 14.95 21.03 -16.69
N LYS A 430 15.44 22.17 -17.18
CA LYS A 430 16.60 22.85 -16.60
C LYS A 430 16.36 23.35 -15.17
N SER A 431 17.43 23.62 -14.44
CA SER A 431 17.38 23.96 -13.02
C SER A 431 16.69 25.30 -12.77
N GLY A 432 16.82 26.24 -13.73
CA GLY A 432 16.15 27.54 -13.72
C GLY A 432 14.67 27.52 -14.13
N THR A 433 14.14 26.40 -14.61
CA THR A 433 12.75 26.35 -15.11
C THR A 433 11.74 26.57 -13.99
N ASP A 434 10.91 27.61 -14.15
CA ASP A 434 9.76 27.88 -13.30
C ASP A 434 8.57 27.02 -13.72
N LYS A 435 8.34 25.96 -12.94
CA LYS A 435 7.29 24.97 -13.19
C LYS A 435 5.88 25.58 -13.18
N ASN A 436 5.67 26.69 -12.47
CA ASN A 436 4.35 27.32 -12.36
C ASN A 436 3.97 28.11 -13.62
N LYS A 437 4.93 28.38 -14.50
CA LYS A 437 4.74 29.09 -15.78
C LYS A 437 4.63 28.14 -16.96
N LEU A 438 4.74 26.82 -16.74
CA LEU A 438 4.56 25.84 -17.80
C LEU A 438 3.09 25.83 -18.25
N THR A 439 2.88 25.66 -19.55
CA THR A 439 1.55 25.60 -20.17
C THR A 439 1.45 24.41 -21.13
N GLY A 440 0.24 24.09 -21.59
CA GLY A 440 0.00 23.08 -22.62
C GLY A 440 0.52 21.69 -22.25
N GLU A 441 1.24 21.04 -23.17
CA GLU A 441 1.79 19.69 -23.02
C GLU A 441 2.81 19.59 -21.89
N LYS A 442 3.68 20.59 -21.72
CA LYS A 442 4.70 20.61 -20.64
C LYS A 442 4.05 20.62 -19.26
N GLN A 443 2.97 21.38 -19.10
CA GLN A 443 2.21 21.39 -17.83
C GLN A 443 1.54 20.05 -17.55
N LYS A 444 1.01 19.38 -18.58
CA LYS A 444 0.39 18.05 -18.44
C LYS A 444 1.43 16.98 -18.09
N ALA A 445 2.60 17.00 -18.74
CA ALA A 445 3.69 16.07 -18.50
C ALA A 445 4.46 16.33 -17.20
N LEU A 446 4.25 17.49 -16.56
CA LEU A 446 4.95 17.88 -15.34
C LEU A 446 4.82 16.84 -14.23
N LYS A 447 3.76 16.03 -14.17
CA LYS A 447 3.62 14.98 -13.14
C LYS A 447 4.62 13.83 -13.29
N HIS A 448 5.15 13.58 -14.50
CA HIS A 448 6.01 12.44 -14.79
C HIS A 448 7.43 12.86 -15.24
N SER A 449 7.72 14.15 -15.17
CA SER A 449 8.98 14.75 -15.64
C SER A 449 10.07 14.79 -14.55
N TYR A 450 11.24 15.26 -14.96
CA TYR A 450 12.42 15.47 -14.14
C TYR A 450 12.87 16.92 -14.21
N LYS A 451 13.65 17.34 -13.22
CA LYS A 451 14.32 18.64 -13.19
C LYS A 451 15.78 18.44 -12.81
N SER A 452 16.71 19.04 -13.53
CA SER A 452 18.12 19.07 -13.14
C SER A 452 18.31 19.87 -11.84
N VAL A 453 19.34 19.53 -11.08
CA VAL A 453 19.56 20.15 -9.76
C VAL A 453 20.49 21.36 -9.79
N ASP A 454 21.26 21.55 -10.87
CA ASP A 454 22.27 22.60 -10.97
C ASP A 454 22.58 23.00 -12.42
N ALA A 455 23.22 24.17 -12.58
CA ALA A 455 23.63 24.70 -13.89
C ALA A 455 24.70 23.85 -14.60
N SER A 456 25.48 23.05 -13.87
CA SER A 456 26.47 22.14 -14.46
C SER A 456 25.78 21.01 -15.21
N THR A 457 24.72 20.45 -14.63
CA THR A 457 23.84 19.46 -15.26
C THR A 457 23.13 20.09 -16.47
N ASP A 458 22.66 21.34 -16.37
CA ASP A 458 22.03 22.05 -17.50
C ASP A 458 22.97 22.17 -18.71
N ALA A 459 24.23 22.56 -18.48
CA ALA A 459 25.22 22.67 -19.55
C ALA A 459 25.48 21.34 -20.25
N LYS A 460 25.47 20.22 -19.51
CA LYS A 460 25.64 18.88 -20.07
C LYS A 460 24.40 18.39 -20.81
N ILE A 461 23.19 18.77 -20.36
CA ILE A 461 21.95 18.55 -21.13
C ILE A 461 22.06 19.26 -22.49
N ASP A 462 22.57 20.49 -22.53
CA ASP A 462 22.77 21.23 -23.78
C ASP A 462 23.77 20.57 -24.73
N VAL A 463 24.79 19.87 -24.20
CA VAL A 463 25.70 19.05 -25.01
C VAL A 463 24.96 17.84 -25.60
N VAL A 464 24.22 17.09 -24.77
CA VAL A 464 23.45 15.92 -25.22
C VAL A 464 22.39 16.30 -26.26
N LEU A 465 21.73 17.46 -26.12
CA LEU A 465 20.74 17.97 -27.07
C LEU A 465 21.31 18.27 -28.47
N LYS A 466 22.64 18.39 -28.61
CA LYS A 466 23.32 18.51 -29.91
C LYS A 466 23.62 17.15 -30.54
N ASP A 467 23.76 16.10 -29.71
CA ASP A 467 24.02 14.73 -30.14
C ASP A 467 22.74 13.95 -30.50
N ILE A 468 21.58 14.43 -30.05
CA ILE A 468 20.28 13.84 -30.39
C ILE A 468 19.84 14.28 -31.77
N THR A 469 19.60 13.30 -32.63
CA THR A 469 19.27 13.50 -34.05
C THR A 469 17.78 13.47 -34.34
N SER A 470 16.97 12.88 -33.45
CA SER A 470 15.52 12.79 -33.60
C SER A 470 14.78 13.86 -32.79
N ASN A 471 13.93 14.63 -33.48
CA ASN A 471 12.90 15.49 -32.88
C ASN A 471 11.55 14.78 -32.77
N ASP A 472 11.49 13.49 -33.12
CA ASP A 472 10.30 12.66 -33.11
C ASP A 472 10.44 11.54 -32.09
N SER A 473 9.54 11.53 -31.10
CA SER A 473 9.46 10.50 -30.07
C SER A 473 9.22 9.10 -30.64
N ASN A 474 8.57 8.98 -31.81
CA ASN A 474 8.31 7.69 -32.45
C ASN A 474 9.54 7.11 -33.17
N ASN A 475 10.54 7.96 -33.42
CA ASN A 475 11.78 7.61 -34.14
C ASN A 475 13.03 7.70 -33.27
N ALA A 476 12.87 7.91 -31.96
CA ALA A 476 13.94 7.92 -30.94
C ALA A 476 14.53 6.51 -30.68
N LYS A 477 14.88 5.79 -31.74
CA LYS A 477 15.43 4.45 -31.68
C LYS A 477 16.94 4.57 -31.47
N ASN A 478 17.49 3.75 -30.57
CA ASN A 478 18.92 3.56 -30.32
C ASN A 478 19.63 4.63 -29.47
N GLN A 479 18.95 5.68 -29.01
CA GLN A 479 19.49 6.66 -28.06
C GLN A 479 18.85 6.48 -26.68
N TRP A 480 19.68 6.36 -25.65
CA TRP A 480 19.24 5.90 -24.33
C TRP A 480 19.76 6.79 -23.20
N LEU A 481 18.89 7.01 -22.22
CA LEU A 481 19.25 7.55 -20.92
C LEU A 481 19.15 6.44 -19.88
N LEU A 482 20.23 6.26 -19.14
CA LEU A 482 20.27 5.40 -17.97
C LEU A 482 20.07 6.24 -16.71
N PHE A 483 19.01 5.94 -15.97
CA PHE A 483 18.68 6.54 -14.67
C PHE A 483 19.09 5.58 -13.55
N ILE A 484 20.07 5.99 -12.76
CA ILE A 484 20.49 5.26 -11.55
C ILE A 484 20.16 6.12 -10.33
N LYS A 485 19.50 5.56 -9.32
CA LYS A 485 19.25 6.29 -8.06
C LYS A 485 20.58 6.78 -7.49
N LYS A 486 20.66 8.04 -7.09
CA LYS A 486 21.90 8.71 -6.65
C LYS A 486 22.57 7.98 -5.48
N ASP A 487 21.77 7.31 -4.66
CA ASP A 487 22.24 6.59 -3.48
C ASP A 487 22.81 5.20 -3.83
N ASN A 488 22.66 4.71 -5.05
CA ASN A 488 23.30 3.48 -5.55
C ASN A 488 24.73 3.77 -6.01
N LYS A 489 25.63 4.12 -5.09
CA LYS A 489 27.00 4.57 -5.41
C LYS A 489 27.79 3.53 -6.22
N GLN A 490 27.60 2.24 -5.92
CA GLN A 490 28.30 1.15 -6.61
C GLN A 490 27.87 1.01 -8.07
N ASP A 491 26.56 1.08 -8.35
CA ASP A 491 26.03 1.03 -9.71
C ASP A 491 26.55 2.22 -10.53
N ILE A 492 26.54 3.41 -9.93
CA ILE A 492 27.06 4.65 -10.54
C ILE A 492 28.54 4.50 -10.91
N GLU A 493 29.36 3.97 -10.00
CA GLU A 493 30.78 3.79 -10.27
C GLU A 493 31.02 2.72 -11.37
N SER A 494 30.20 1.67 -11.40
CA SER A 494 30.34 0.59 -12.40
C SER A 494 30.09 1.03 -13.84
N VAL A 495 29.24 2.05 -14.06
CA VAL A 495 28.94 2.60 -15.39
C VAL A 495 29.69 3.89 -15.70
N LYS A 496 30.48 4.39 -14.75
CA LYS A 496 31.27 5.60 -14.91
C LYS A 496 32.23 5.41 -16.09
N ASN A 497 32.23 6.37 -17.00
CA ASN A 497 32.99 6.37 -18.27
C ASN A 497 32.45 5.42 -19.36
N LYS A 498 31.31 4.75 -19.18
CA LYS A 498 30.68 3.94 -20.24
C LYS A 498 29.74 4.74 -21.15
N GLY A 499 29.23 5.86 -20.66
CA GLY A 499 28.41 6.82 -21.41
C GLY A 499 28.69 8.25 -20.95
N THR A 500 28.05 9.22 -21.60
CA THR A 500 28.18 10.63 -21.25
C THR A 500 27.40 10.92 -19.97
N GLU A 501 28.11 11.17 -18.87
CA GLU A 501 27.46 11.54 -17.60
C GLU A 501 26.84 12.94 -17.70
N ILE A 502 25.50 13.01 -17.67
CA ILE A 502 24.74 14.27 -17.72
C ILE A 502 24.78 15.00 -16.38
N GLY A 503 24.59 14.29 -15.27
CA GLY A 503 24.53 14.90 -13.93
C GLY A 503 23.39 14.35 -13.09
N THR A 504 22.87 15.18 -12.18
CA THR A 504 21.79 14.78 -11.25
C THR A 504 20.47 15.43 -11.63
N VAL A 505 19.41 14.63 -11.67
CA VAL A 505 18.03 15.09 -11.84
C VAL A 505 17.15 14.62 -10.68
N ILE A 506 16.06 15.33 -10.44
CA ILE A 506 15.03 15.03 -9.44
C ILE A 506 13.66 14.91 -10.09
N GLU A 507 12.82 14.03 -9.57
CA GLU A 507 11.41 13.98 -9.98
C GLU A 507 10.69 15.29 -9.69
N THR A 508 9.77 15.68 -10.57
CA THR A 508 9.03 16.94 -10.42
C THR A 508 7.83 16.86 -9.49
N LYS A 509 7.25 15.67 -9.29
CA LYS A 509 5.99 15.44 -8.55
C LYS A 509 6.13 15.21 -7.04
N SER A 510 7.34 14.99 -6.51
CA SER A 510 7.52 14.53 -5.13
C SER A 510 7.94 15.64 -4.18
N LYS A 511 7.42 15.61 -2.94
CA LYS A 511 7.86 16.47 -1.82
C LYS A 511 9.27 16.11 -1.34
N ASP A 512 9.67 14.85 -1.49
CA ASP A 512 11.03 14.35 -1.31
C ASP A 512 11.43 13.58 -2.57
N PRO A 513 11.87 14.29 -3.62
CA PRO A 513 12.04 13.67 -4.92
C PRO A 513 13.25 12.77 -4.96
N ALA A 514 13.04 11.56 -5.50
CA ALA A 514 14.12 10.65 -5.82
C ALA A 514 15.13 11.38 -6.73
N LYS A 515 16.40 11.30 -6.33
CA LYS A 515 17.53 11.85 -7.08
C LYS A 515 18.10 10.75 -7.96
N TYR A 516 18.30 11.04 -9.23
CA TYR A 516 18.90 10.12 -10.18
C TYR A 516 20.18 10.72 -10.75
N LYS A 517 21.23 9.91 -10.83
CA LYS A 517 22.38 10.14 -11.70
C LYS A 517 22.01 9.65 -13.10
N VAL A 518 22.23 10.48 -14.11
CA VAL A 518 21.82 10.19 -15.50
C VAL A 518 23.03 10.07 -16.40
N PHE A 519 23.07 9.00 -17.20
CA PHE A 519 24.07 8.75 -18.23
C PHE A 519 23.40 8.65 -19.60
N PHE A 520 24.01 9.24 -20.61
CA PHE A 520 23.57 9.18 -22.00
C PHE A 520 24.41 8.19 -22.80
N PHE A 521 23.73 7.32 -23.54
CA PHE A 521 24.30 6.40 -24.51
C PHE A 521 23.82 6.81 -25.89
N LYS A 522 24.78 7.21 -26.73
CA LYS A 522 24.49 7.78 -28.06
C LYS A 522 24.10 6.71 -29.07
N ASP A 523 24.50 5.46 -28.81
CA ASP A 523 24.26 4.32 -29.68
C ASP A 523 24.02 3.03 -28.87
N GLU A 524 23.08 2.20 -29.32
CA GLU A 524 22.71 0.95 -28.65
C GLU A 524 23.83 -0.10 -28.66
N SER A 525 24.84 0.03 -29.53
CA SER A 525 26.03 -0.84 -29.54
C SER A 525 26.84 -0.78 -28.24
N GLN A 526 26.65 0.23 -27.39
CA GLN A 526 27.24 0.32 -26.05
C GLN A 526 26.50 -0.55 -25.02
N LEU A 527 25.35 -1.09 -25.41
CA LEU A 527 24.46 -1.89 -24.59
C LEU A 527 24.33 -3.29 -25.18
N GLU A 528 23.96 -4.25 -24.32
CA GLU A 528 23.48 -5.56 -24.74
C GLU A 528 22.00 -5.65 -24.42
N LYS A 529 21.21 -6.07 -25.40
CA LYS A 529 19.76 -6.22 -25.27
C LYS A 529 19.42 -7.70 -25.10
N LYS A 530 18.72 -8.06 -24.02
CA LYS A 530 18.09 -9.37 -23.82
C LYS A 530 16.57 -9.19 -23.76
N GLU A 531 15.85 -9.91 -24.59
CA GLU A 531 14.39 -10.06 -24.46
C GLU A 531 14.09 -11.29 -23.61
N LEU A 532 13.23 -11.11 -22.61
CA LEU A 532 12.66 -12.18 -21.79
C LEU A 532 11.19 -12.35 -22.21
N SER A 533 10.80 -13.59 -22.47
CA SER A 533 9.42 -13.99 -22.77
C SER A 533 8.89 -14.86 -21.63
N SER A 534 7.96 -15.79 -21.91
CA SER A 534 7.46 -16.75 -20.93
C SER A 534 8.58 -17.46 -20.16
N THR A 535 9.60 -17.96 -20.85
CA THR A 535 10.82 -18.50 -20.22
C THR A 535 11.72 -17.36 -19.71
N GLY A 536 12.07 -17.41 -18.42
CA GLY A 536 12.89 -16.40 -17.75
C GLY A 536 12.11 -15.20 -17.22
N THR A 537 10.77 -15.29 -17.19
CA THR A 537 9.92 -14.38 -16.42
C THR A 537 8.89 -15.15 -15.61
N LEU A 538 8.52 -14.60 -14.46
CA LEU A 538 7.56 -15.24 -13.56
C LEU A 538 6.14 -15.22 -14.15
N GLN A 539 5.57 -16.40 -14.41
CA GLN A 539 4.19 -16.55 -14.89
C GLN A 539 3.18 -16.68 -13.73
N GLU A 540 1.88 -16.54 -14.02
CA GLU A 540 0.82 -16.54 -13.00
C GLU A 540 0.74 -17.86 -12.20
N ASN A 541 0.92 -19.00 -12.87
CA ASN A 541 0.92 -20.32 -12.25
C ASN A 541 2.11 -20.49 -11.28
N GLU A 542 3.25 -19.89 -11.59
CA GLU A 542 4.49 -19.93 -10.81
C GLU A 542 4.49 -19.00 -9.59
N LEU A 543 3.61 -17.99 -9.57
CA LEU A 543 3.43 -17.12 -8.41
C LEU A 543 2.70 -17.86 -7.29
N ILE A 544 3.33 -17.99 -6.13
CA ILE A 544 2.71 -18.58 -4.93
C ILE A 544 2.43 -17.47 -3.90
N ALA A 545 1.29 -17.54 -3.21
CA ALA A 545 0.92 -16.62 -2.15
C ALA A 545 1.19 -17.26 -0.78
N PHE A 546 2.10 -16.66 0.00
CA PHE A 546 2.33 -16.99 1.39
C PHE A 546 1.69 -15.96 2.32
N PRO A 547 1.22 -16.38 3.51
CA PRO A 547 1.01 -15.43 4.58
C PRO A 547 2.32 -14.72 4.91
N VAL A 548 2.25 -13.41 5.08
CA VAL A 548 3.35 -12.69 5.72
C VAL A 548 3.50 -13.24 7.14
N PRO A 549 4.71 -13.57 7.61
CA PRO A 549 4.92 -14.02 8.98
C PRO A 549 4.38 -12.99 9.98
N GLY A 550 3.23 -13.28 10.58
CA GLY A 550 2.56 -12.41 11.54
C GLY A 550 3.11 -12.54 12.97
N LYS A 551 4.07 -13.44 13.18
CA LYS A 551 4.81 -13.63 14.43
C LYS A 551 6.27 -13.25 14.21
N TRP A 552 6.89 -12.69 15.25
CA TRP A 552 8.35 -12.50 15.25
C TRP A 552 9.07 -13.84 15.40
N ASP A 553 8.70 -14.59 16.42
CA ASP A 553 9.20 -15.94 16.72
C ASP A 553 8.16 -16.75 17.51
N GLU A 554 8.52 -17.96 17.94
CA GLU A 554 7.65 -18.86 18.69
C GLU A 554 7.18 -18.27 20.04
N THR A 555 7.87 -17.25 20.58
CA THR A 555 7.48 -16.56 21.82
C THR A 555 6.39 -15.51 21.60
N SER A 556 6.11 -15.13 20.34
CA SER A 556 5.00 -14.26 19.99
C SER A 556 3.66 -14.92 20.34
N LYS A 557 2.99 -14.38 21.35
CA LYS A 557 1.69 -14.89 21.84
C LYS A 557 0.57 -14.83 20.80
N ARG A 558 0.69 -13.95 19.81
CA ARG A 558 -0.35 -13.67 18.83
C ARG A 558 0.23 -13.47 17.45
N LYS A 559 -0.44 -14.00 16.44
CA LYS A 559 -0.19 -13.72 15.03
C LYS A 559 -0.88 -12.41 14.67
N VAL A 560 -0.18 -11.52 13.99
CA VAL A 560 -0.72 -10.23 13.57
C VAL A 560 -0.93 -10.21 12.07
N VAL A 561 -2.15 -9.90 11.64
CA VAL A 561 -2.49 -9.62 10.25
C VAL A 561 -2.53 -8.11 10.07
N TYR A 562 -1.64 -7.58 9.24
CA TYR A 562 -1.66 -6.16 8.90
C TYR A 562 -2.80 -5.89 7.92
N ALA A 563 -3.81 -5.13 8.34
CA ALA A 563 -4.91 -4.74 7.48
C ALA A 563 -4.75 -3.28 7.04
N GLN A 564 -5.12 -3.03 5.78
CA GLN A 564 -5.06 -1.74 5.14
C GLN A 564 -6.15 -1.61 4.07
N GLY A 565 -6.16 -0.47 3.38
CA GLY A 565 -7.13 -0.14 2.35
C GLY A 565 -8.16 0.88 2.83
N PRO A 566 -8.86 1.51 1.89
CA PRO A 566 -9.71 2.65 2.22
C PRO A 566 -11.00 2.20 2.92
N SER A 567 -11.46 3.04 3.83
CA SER A 567 -12.79 2.99 4.40
C SER A 567 -13.70 3.97 3.66
N LEU A 568 -15.01 3.74 3.71
CA LEU A 568 -15.98 4.74 3.27
C LEU A 568 -16.19 5.76 4.40
N ILE A 569 -15.96 7.03 4.07
CA ILE A 569 -16.04 8.19 4.97
C ILE A 569 -17.00 9.20 4.36
N GLY A 570 -17.92 9.73 5.18
CA GLY A 570 -18.88 10.74 4.75
C GLY A 570 -18.45 12.16 5.14
N VAL A 571 -18.71 13.11 4.24
CA VAL A 571 -18.47 14.54 4.45
C VAL A 571 -19.82 15.24 4.53
N SER A 572 -20.12 15.82 5.70
CA SER A 572 -21.39 16.52 5.92
C SER A 572 -21.43 17.87 5.20
N TRP A 573 -22.47 18.07 4.39
CA TRP A 573 -22.71 19.32 3.67
C TRP A 573 -24.06 19.95 4.00
N GLY A 574 -25.05 19.18 4.45
CA GLY A 574 -26.39 19.67 4.77
C GLY A 574 -27.42 18.56 4.78
N ALA A 575 -28.60 18.80 5.33
CA ALA A 575 -29.56 17.73 5.65
C ALA A 575 -29.93 16.86 4.43
N LYS A 576 -30.27 17.50 3.30
CA LYS A 576 -30.67 16.78 2.07
C LYS A 576 -29.54 15.90 1.48
N PRO A 577 -28.34 16.42 1.17
CA PRO A 577 -27.25 15.58 0.67
C PRO A 577 -26.75 14.56 1.69
N ASP A 578 -26.80 14.86 2.99
CA ASP A 578 -26.36 13.94 4.03
C ASP A 578 -27.31 12.74 4.15
N ARG A 579 -28.63 12.96 4.13
CA ARG A 579 -29.66 11.90 4.11
C ARG A 579 -29.53 11.03 2.86
N ALA A 580 -29.30 11.63 1.70
CA ALA A 580 -29.08 10.89 0.45
C ALA A 580 -27.79 10.06 0.48
N ALA A 581 -26.71 10.61 1.04
CA ALA A 581 -25.46 9.87 1.25
C ALA A 581 -25.67 8.67 2.17
N LYS A 582 -26.41 8.83 3.28
CA LYS A 582 -26.77 7.72 4.16
C LYS A 582 -27.63 6.67 3.45
N ASN A 583 -28.59 7.06 2.61
CA ASN A 583 -29.40 6.13 1.81
C ASN A 583 -28.54 5.27 0.88
N PHE A 584 -27.58 5.89 0.18
CA PHE A 584 -26.66 5.13 -0.68
C PHE A 584 -25.77 4.17 0.13
N VAL A 585 -25.27 4.59 1.29
CA VAL A 585 -24.46 3.72 2.16
C VAL A 585 -25.30 2.59 2.76
N LYS A 586 -26.57 2.82 3.06
CA LYS A 586 -27.52 1.79 3.49
C LYS A 586 -27.67 0.71 2.41
N PHE A 587 -27.81 1.10 1.15
CA PHE A 587 -27.78 0.18 0.01
C PHE A 587 -26.46 -0.60 -0.04
N LEU A 588 -25.30 0.09 0.00
CA LEU A 588 -23.99 -0.58 -0.09
C LEU A 588 -23.74 -1.60 1.02
N THR A 589 -24.27 -1.36 2.22
CA THR A 589 -24.12 -2.21 3.41
C THR A 589 -25.28 -3.21 3.58
N SER A 590 -26.23 -3.23 2.64
CA SER A 590 -27.39 -4.10 2.68
C SER A 590 -27.02 -5.58 2.49
N LEU A 591 -27.82 -6.45 3.11
CA LEU A 591 -27.79 -7.90 2.89
C LEU A 591 -28.75 -8.34 1.77
N ASP A 592 -29.48 -7.40 1.18
CA ASP A 592 -30.39 -7.65 0.06
C ASP A 592 -29.62 -8.19 -1.15
N LYS A 593 -30.28 -9.09 -1.88
CA LYS A 593 -29.71 -9.72 -3.06
C LYS A 593 -30.11 -8.93 -4.31
N ILE A 594 -29.12 -8.65 -5.15
CA ILE A 594 -29.28 -7.91 -6.40
C ILE A 594 -28.72 -8.71 -7.58
N ASP A 595 -29.26 -8.40 -8.74
CA ASP A 595 -28.72 -8.83 -10.04
C ASP A 595 -28.00 -7.64 -10.67
N ILE A 596 -26.71 -7.81 -10.99
CA ILE A 596 -25.85 -6.71 -11.45
C ILE A 596 -24.83 -7.19 -12.47
N THR A 597 -24.57 -6.34 -13.48
CA THR A 597 -23.54 -6.56 -14.49
C THR A 597 -22.29 -5.76 -14.16
N PHE A 598 -21.16 -6.46 -14.01
CA PHE A 598 -19.83 -5.84 -14.01
C PHE A 598 -19.37 -5.59 -15.43
N GLY A 599 -18.91 -4.37 -15.71
CA GLY A 599 -18.41 -3.98 -17.01
C GLY A 599 -17.25 -3.00 -16.95
N ASN A 600 -16.59 -2.79 -18.07
CA ASN A 600 -15.62 -1.72 -18.24
C ASN A 600 -16.35 -0.41 -18.54
N TYR A 601 -15.86 0.67 -17.94
CA TYR A 601 -16.42 2.00 -18.16
C TYR A 601 -15.33 2.97 -18.58
N ASN A 602 -15.68 3.89 -19.48
CA ASN A 602 -14.83 5.05 -19.75
C ASN A 602 -14.95 6.08 -18.61
N LYS A 603 -14.18 7.17 -18.71
CA LYS A 603 -14.18 8.28 -17.74
C LYS A 603 -15.56 8.95 -17.57
N ASP A 604 -16.41 8.84 -18.60
CA ASP A 604 -17.76 9.39 -18.65
C ASP A 604 -18.81 8.37 -18.19
N ARG A 605 -18.37 7.26 -17.57
CA ARG A 605 -19.19 6.17 -17.02
C ARG A 605 -20.06 5.44 -18.05
N GLN A 606 -19.73 5.55 -19.34
CA GLN A 606 -20.38 4.78 -20.38
C GLN A 606 -19.78 3.38 -20.42
N LEU A 607 -20.66 2.37 -20.45
CA LEU A 607 -20.28 0.97 -20.55
C LEU A 607 -19.58 0.73 -21.90
N THR A 608 -18.34 0.26 -21.87
CA THR A 608 -17.57 -0.08 -23.07
C THR A 608 -17.56 -1.58 -23.33
N LYS A 609 -17.68 -2.41 -22.28
CA LYS A 609 -17.69 -3.86 -22.40
C LYS A 609 -18.32 -4.52 -21.16
N GLU A 610 -19.22 -5.47 -21.35
CA GLU A 610 -19.65 -6.36 -20.26
C GLU A 610 -18.57 -7.40 -19.94
N ILE A 611 -18.33 -7.64 -18.66
CA ILE A 611 -17.32 -8.61 -18.20
C ILE A 611 -17.99 -9.83 -17.56
N LYS A 612 -18.88 -9.61 -16.58
CA LYS A 612 -19.47 -10.68 -15.77
C LYS A 612 -20.82 -10.27 -15.23
N LYS A 613 -21.81 -11.16 -15.32
CA LYS A 613 -23.11 -11.01 -14.66
C LYS A 613 -23.09 -11.69 -13.30
N TYR A 614 -23.69 -11.04 -12.32
CA TYR A 614 -23.88 -11.55 -10.96
C TYR A 614 -25.37 -11.63 -10.70
N THR A 615 -25.80 -12.76 -10.14
CA THR A 615 -27.21 -13.03 -9.82
C THR A 615 -27.34 -13.36 -8.34
N GLY A 616 -28.29 -12.72 -7.67
CA GLY A 616 -28.59 -12.99 -6.26
C GLY A 616 -27.43 -12.71 -5.30
N VAL A 617 -26.62 -11.68 -5.56
CA VAL A 617 -25.45 -11.31 -4.73
C VAL A 617 -25.74 -10.08 -3.88
N THR A 618 -25.07 -9.92 -2.74
CA THR A 618 -25.12 -8.63 -2.01
C THR A 618 -24.21 -7.59 -2.68
N PRO A 619 -24.47 -6.28 -2.51
CA PRO A 619 -23.53 -5.24 -2.94
C PRO A 619 -22.12 -5.46 -2.37
N ALA A 620 -22.03 -5.92 -1.11
CA ALA A 620 -20.76 -6.20 -0.47
C ALA A 620 -19.98 -7.36 -1.12
N PHE A 621 -20.67 -8.45 -1.49
CA PHE A 621 -20.06 -9.56 -2.22
C PHE A 621 -19.59 -9.11 -3.60
N PHE A 622 -20.45 -8.37 -4.32
CA PHE A 622 -20.12 -7.84 -5.64
C PHE A 622 -18.86 -6.97 -5.62
N ILE A 623 -18.77 -6.01 -4.68
CA ILE A 623 -17.57 -5.18 -4.50
C ILE A 623 -16.35 -6.06 -4.25
N SER A 624 -16.49 -7.04 -3.35
CA SER A 624 -15.35 -7.83 -2.93
C SER A 624 -14.77 -8.65 -4.09
N ASP A 625 -15.63 -9.26 -4.91
CA ASP A 625 -15.21 -10.01 -6.09
C ASP A 625 -14.70 -9.07 -7.22
N ALA A 626 -15.48 -8.07 -7.59
CA ALA A 626 -15.17 -7.21 -8.74
C ALA A 626 -13.96 -6.27 -8.51
N ALA A 627 -13.76 -5.80 -7.28
CA ALA A 627 -12.70 -4.85 -6.94
C ALA A 627 -11.44 -5.51 -6.35
N SER A 628 -11.46 -6.82 -6.10
CA SER A 628 -10.36 -7.56 -5.43
C SER A 628 -10.01 -7.02 -4.03
N TYR A 629 -11.03 -6.76 -3.23
CA TYR A 629 -10.93 -6.36 -1.82
C TYR A 629 -11.89 -7.20 -0.98
N VAL A 630 -11.80 -7.13 0.35
CA VAL A 630 -12.79 -7.73 1.24
C VAL A 630 -13.64 -6.63 1.87
N PHE A 631 -14.96 -6.75 1.71
CA PHE A 631 -15.93 -6.00 2.48
C PHE A 631 -16.37 -6.84 3.69
N PRO A 632 -15.93 -6.52 4.92
CA PRO A 632 -16.10 -7.38 6.10
C PRO A 632 -17.50 -7.27 6.75
N VAL A 633 -18.56 -7.35 5.96
CA VAL A 633 -19.92 -7.52 6.49
C VAL A 633 -20.08 -8.94 7.05
N LYS A 634 -20.90 -9.11 8.10
CA LYS A 634 -21.18 -10.41 8.73
C LYS A 634 -21.56 -11.46 7.67
N GLY A 635 -20.91 -12.62 7.73
CA GLY A 635 -21.06 -13.70 6.76
C GLY A 635 -19.97 -13.72 5.67
N PHE A 636 -19.13 -12.70 5.54
CA PHE A 636 -17.97 -12.72 4.62
C PHE A 636 -17.02 -13.89 4.92
N GLU A 637 -16.96 -14.33 6.18
CA GLU A 637 -16.14 -15.45 6.63
C GLU A 637 -16.59 -16.81 6.04
N ASN A 638 -17.79 -16.86 5.47
CA ASN A 638 -18.36 -18.03 4.81
C ASN A 638 -18.20 -17.98 3.28
N THR A 639 -17.55 -16.95 2.72
CA THR A 639 -17.30 -16.85 1.28
C THR A 639 -16.52 -18.06 0.78
N ASP A 640 -17.07 -18.78 -0.21
CA ASP A 640 -16.38 -19.87 -0.89
C ASP A 640 -15.26 -19.33 -1.77
N THR A 641 -14.02 -19.50 -1.33
CA THR A 641 -12.83 -18.98 -2.02
C THR A 641 -12.37 -19.86 -3.17
N SER A 642 -12.91 -21.08 -3.35
CA SER A 642 -12.47 -22.02 -4.38
C SER A 642 -12.73 -21.53 -5.82
N LYS A 643 -13.64 -20.57 -5.98
CA LYS A 643 -14.05 -20.00 -7.27
C LYS A 643 -13.19 -18.83 -7.73
N TYR A 644 -12.28 -18.35 -6.88
CA TYR A 644 -11.45 -17.19 -7.20
C TYR A 644 -10.14 -17.63 -7.85
N ALA A 645 -9.89 -17.15 -9.07
CA ALA A 645 -8.61 -17.34 -9.75
C ALA A 645 -7.47 -16.52 -9.12
N ASN A 646 -7.79 -15.33 -8.57
CA ASN A 646 -6.81 -14.46 -7.94
C ASN A 646 -6.34 -15.05 -6.60
N LYS A 647 -5.10 -15.57 -6.57
CA LYS A 647 -4.52 -16.19 -5.36
C LYS A 647 -4.41 -15.22 -4.18
N TYR A 648 -4.29 -13.91 -4.41
CA TYR A 648 -4.17 -12.92 -3.34
C TYR A 648 -5.51 -12.61 -2.67
N ILE A 649 -6.62 -12.63 -3.40
CA ILE A 649 -7.94 -12.46 -2.76
C ILE A 649 -8.33 -13.69 -1.95
N VAL A 650 -8.00 -14.91 -2.44
CA VAL A 650 -8.14 -16.16 -1.67
C VAL A 650 -7.34 -16.06 -0.37
N HIS A 651 -6.08 -15.63 -0.46
CA HIS A 651 -5.23 -15.41 0.70
C HIS A 651 -5.83 -14.38 1.68
N THR A 652 -6.30 -13.23 1.17
CA THR A 652 -6.93 -12.18 1.97
C THR A 652 -8.13 -12.71 2.74
N TYR A 653 -9.05 -13.42 2.09
CA TYR A 653 -10.19 -14.03 2.76
C TYR A 653 -9.77 -15.02 3.83
N ASN A 654 -8.79 -15.88 3.56
CA ASN A 654 -8.35 -16.89 4.51
C ASN A 654 -7.76 -16.25 5.78
N GLU A 655 -6.87 -15.27 5.65
CA GLU A 655 -6.29 -14.58 6.81
C GLU A 655 -7.33 -13.76 7.59
N LEU A 656 -8.25 -13.08 6.90
CA LEU A 656 -9.31 -12.31 7.56
C LEU A 656 -10.39 -13.19 8.19
N LYS A 657 -10.62 -14.41 7.68
CA LYS A 657 -11.44 -15.42 8.35
C LYS A 657 -10.81 -15.88 9.65
N GLU A 658 -9.50 -16.12 9.64
CA GLU A 658 -8.75 -16.54 10.82
C GLU A 658 -8.82 -15.49 11.93
N THR A 659 -8.79 -14.19 11.63
CA THR A 659 -8.91 -13.14 12.66
C THR A 659 -10.29 -13.07 13.32
N VAL A 660 -11.32 -13.61 12.66
CA VAL A 660 -12.67 -13.75 13.23
C VAL A 660 -12.80 -15.03 14.06
N LYS A 661 -12.20 -16.13 13.58
CA LYS A 661 -12.36 -17.48 14.18
C LYS A 661 -11.36 -17.77 15.30
N ASN A 662 -10.19 -17.13 15.28
CA ASN A 662 -9.09 -17.42 16.20
C ASN A 662 -8.65 -16.15 16.95
N LYS A 663 -8.88 -16.14 18.27
CA LYS A 663 -8.54 -15.02 19.17
C LYS A 663 -7.03 -14.73 19.26
N ASP A 664 -6.18 -15.69 18.89
CA ASP A 664 -4.72 -15.54 18.88
C ASP A 664 -4.22 -14.94 17.55
N VAL A 665 -5.12 -14.70 16.60
CA VAL A 665 -4.85 -13.98 15.35
C VAL A 665 -5.55 -12.62 15.42
N VAL A 666 -4.78 -11.54 15.44
CA VAL A 666 -5.30 -10.18 15.61
C VAL A 666 -5.05 -9.34 14.37
N ILE A 667 -5.99 -8.43 14.07
CA ILE A 667 -5.77 -7.40 13.05
C ILE A 667 -5.02 -6.23 13.69
N TYR A 668 -3.98 -5.75 13.01
CA TYR A 668 -3.41 -4.45 13.28
C TYR A 668 -3.75 -3.49 12.13
N GLU A 669 -4.48 -2.43 12.47
CA GLU A 669 -4.64 -1.22 11.67
C GLU A 669 -4.05 -0.06 12.47
N GLU A 670 -3.25 0.79 11.83
CA GLU A 670 -2.64 1.93 12.52
C GLU A 670 -3.73 2.86 13.07
N PRO A 671 -3.65 3.26 14.36
CA PRO A 671 -4.49 4.33 14.88
C PRO A 671 -4.32 5.60 14.06
N ALA A 672 -5.41 6.06 13.44
CA ALA A 672 -5.35 7.20 12.55
C ALA A 672 -5.43 8.51 13.33
N GLY A 673 -4.42 9.35 13.17
CA GLY A 673 -4.38 10.69 13.77
C GLY A 673 -3.91 11.73 12.77
N PHE A 674 -3.86 12.98 13.19
CA PHE A 674 -3.44 14.09 12.33
C PHE A 674 -2.03 13.86 11.74
N TYR A 675 -1.16 13.19 12.49
CA TYR A 675 0.24 12.92 12.14
C TYR A 675 0.53 11.45 11.79
N SER A 676 -0.49 10.59 11.63
CA SER A 676 -0.24 9.14 11.39
C SER A 676 0.54 8.90 10.11
N SER A 677 0.15 9.55 9.00
CA SER A 677 0.87 9.43 7.73
C SER A 677 2.32 9.91 7.85
N SER A 678 2.55 11.05 8.51
CA SER A 678 3.90 11.59 8.71
C SER A 678 4.76 10.69 9.59
N PHE A 679 4.22 10.16 10.69
CA PHE A 679 4.95 9.22 11.55
C PHE A 679 5.31 7.95 10.79
N ARG A 680 4.36 7.37 10.06
CA ARG A 680 4.55 6.19 9.23
C ARG A 680 5.62 6.41 8.16
N GLU A 681 5.59 7.54 7.45
CA GLU A 681 6.58 7.91 6.45
C GLU A 681 7.96 8.08 7.06
N ASN A 682 8.06 8.77 8.20
CA ASN A 682 9.33 8.99 8.91
C ASN A 682 9.93 7.68 9.44
N LEU A 683 9.11 6.79 10.01
CA LEU A 683 9.54 5.48 10.47
C LEU A 683 10.05 4.62 9.32
N GLY A 684 9.27 4.52 8.24
CA GLY A 684 9.69 3.79 7.03
C GLY A 684 10.96 4.39 6.41
N SER A 685 11.08 5.72 6.40
CA SER A 685 12.26 6.43 5.88
C SER A 685 13.52 6.08 6.67
N ALA A 686 13.47 6.10 8.00
CA ALA A 686 14.62 5.76 8.83
C ALA A 686 15.15 4.34 8.56
N PHE A 687 14.25 3.36 8.44
CA PHE A 687 14.62 1.99 8.08
C PHE A 687 15.17 1.88 6.65
N ARG A 688 14.58 2.58 5.68
CA ARG A 688 15.13 2.65 4.32
C ARG A 688 16.50 3.29 4.28
N SER A 689 16.74 4.35 5.04
CA SER A 689 18.06 4.97 5.17
C SER A 689 19.09 4.00 5.73
N ALA A 690 18.72 3.18 6.73
CA ALA A 690 19.56 2.10 7.21
C ALA A 690 19.87 1.06 6.10
N TYR A 691 18.86 0.66 5.32
CA TYR A 691 19.10 -0.23 4.16
C TYR A 691 20.04 0.41 3.13
N GLN A 692 19.87 1.69 2.78
CA GLN A 692 20.75 2.36 1.82
C GLN A 692 22.20 2.44 2.31
N LYS A 693 22.42 2.68 3.61
CA LYS A 693 23.76 2.59 4.21
C LYS A 693 24.34 1.19 4.06
N ALA A 694 23.58 0.16 4.42
CA ALA A 694 24.03 -1.23 4.30
C ALA A 694 24.33 -1.63 2.85
N LYS A 695 23.48 -1.21 1.89
CA LYS A 695 23.69 -1.42 0.46
C LYS A 695 25.01 -0.82 -0.02
N ASN A 696 25.37 0.35 0.50
CA ASN A 696 26.63 1.05 0.26
C ASN A 696 27.81 0.56 1.13
N ASN A 697 27.62 -0.50 1.91
CA ASN A 697 28.60 -1.08 2.87
C ASN A 697 29.04 -0.07 3.95
N GLU A 698 28.19 0.89 4.27
CA GLU A 698 28.37 1.78 5.41
C GLU A 698 27.95 1.07 6.71
N ALA A 699 28.68 1.32 7.79
CA ALA A 699 28.38 0.70 9.08
C ALA A 699 27.04 1.21 9.63
N LEU A 700 26.17 0.28 10.05
CA LEU A 700 24.91 0.59 10.72
C LEU A 700 25.12 0.78 12.22
N LYS A 701 24.49 1.80 12.81
CA LYS A 701 24.54 2.07 14.25
C LYS A 701 23.50 1.24 15.01
N ASP A 702 23.42 1.44 16.33
CA ASP A 702 22.35 0.89 17.17
C ASP A 702 20.98 1.49 16.82
N PHE A 703 19.91 0.87 17.34
CA PHE A 703 18.53 1.30 17.12
C PHE A 703 18.28 2.76 17.52
N ASP A 704 18.83 3.18 18.67
CA ASP A 704 18.57 4.51 19.23
C ASP A 704 19.13 5.62 18.34
N THR A 705 20.29 5.39 17.74
CA THR A 705 20.93 6.33 16.83
C THR A 705 20.39 6.21 15.41
N GLU A 706 20.28 4.99 14.88
CA GLU A 706 19.96 4.77 13.47
C GLU A 706 18.47 5.02 13.18
N ILE A 707 17.58 4.56 14.05
CA ILE A 707 16.13 4.61 13.83
C ILE A 707 15.48 5.66 14.73
N LYS A 708 15.60 5.51 16.04
CA LYS A 708 14.85 6.36 16.99
C LYS A 708 15.23 7.83 16.85
N GLY A 709 16.52 8.12 16.74
CA GLY A 709 17.07 9.46 16.57
C GLY A 709 16.59 10.14 15.29
N GLN A 710 16.59 9.42 14.15
CA GLN A 710 16.08 9.93 12.89
C GLN A 710 14.57 10.22 12.95
N VAL A 711 13.76 9.26 13.42
CA VAL A 711 12.31 9.44 13.53
C VAL A 711 11.96 10.59 14.47
N THR A 712 12.63 10.71 15.60
CA THR A 712 12.42 11.82 16.55
C THR A 712 12.74 13.15 15.90
N THR A 713 13.87 13.24 15.19
CA THR A 713 14.29 14.46 14.49
C THR A 713 13.28 14.87 13.42
N LEU A 714 12.85 13.93 12.58
CA LEU A 714 11.88 14.16 11.51
C LEU A 714 10.46 14.45 12.03
N SER A 715 10.14 14.02 13.25
CA SER A 715 8.81 14.11 13.86
C SER A 715 8.72 15.15 15.00
N ASN A 716 9.77 15.97 15.19
CA ASN A 716 9.90 16.88 16.33
C ASN A 716 8.68 17.78 16.57
N SER A 717 7.95 18.16 15.51
CA SER A 717 6.78 19.03 15.58
C SER A 717 5.57 18.39 16.27
N PHE A 718 5.49 17.06 16.35
CA PHE A 718 4.33 16.35 16.90
C PHE A 718 4.66 15.23 17.87
N ILE A 719 5.89 14.71 17.89
CA ILE A 719 6.29 13.66 18.83
C ILE A 719 6.44 14.17 20.27
N ASN A 720 6.46 15.49 20.45
CA ASN A 720 6.53 16.15 21.77
C ASN A 720 5.16 16.54 22.33
N ASN A 721 4.09 16.38 21.52
CA ASN A 721 2.70 16.62 21.89
C ASN A 721 1.98 15.29 22.15
#